data_AF-A0A158HMS3-F1
#
_entry.id   AF-A0A158HMS3-F1
#
_cell.length_a   1.000
_cell.length_b   1.000
_cell.length_c   1.000
_cell.angle_alpha   90.00
_cell.angle_beta   90.00
_cell.angle_gamma   90.00
#
_symmetry.space_group_name_H-M   'P 1'
#
loop_
_entity.id
_entity.type
_entity.pdbx_description
1 polymer ?
#
loop_
_entity_poly.entity_id
_entity_poly.type
_entity_poly.pdbx_seq_one_letter_code
_entity_poly.pdbx_strand_id
1 'polypeptide(L)'
;MQRNIRPLPLLPRIRIRRGARLRPLAMLVPLVAGLSCASPADAAPPLPSGGQFVAGSGAIGGDTASLTINQTTSRGVIDWSSFSIGGGRQVTFNNGNGATLNRVTGGEASVILGQLNATGSVYLVNPQGVLVGPGGVVATGGRFVASALNIDSDAFMQGGPLTLSGGGDGMVINLGKIGSSGGDVFLVSRTSAVNGGSISAPQGTVEIATGNQVLLQDASGGQQVFVQAGSGGTAMNGGAIEAAQANLQAADGNVYALAGNSAAIRATGTATRDGHVWLVADKGTVHANGAIVATNADGSGGTVETRGNTLDIAGADIQARAWKLGAQTFTVDQTSGDTLARSLANGTSVDVESASGDVTVTGNVQWNGNASLTLGAAHGVTIVPGATIGNTGNGNLTLRADAGGIDNGGSVTNGGTIDWSKSGGIVSALYDMNGTYAPGTLLTNSGWTAAPYSGLVTQATAYKLVNNLGDLQKVSQDLTGNYALGKDIDASATAYPNYFTAIGATATPFTGQFDGFGHTIDKLTSTSNLNDDYYGMFGVIGASGVVRNMNLTNASTSGYSSGGLGLLAGQNDGLITYVNTTGAVSQNGFGGRGAGGVAGVNNGTIERSSSTADVGYQIPAGGLVGLNNGTIAQSYATGTTFAGTHGETGGLVAFNTGLITQSYATGGVGGFGGGGLVYVNGATGVINESFAVGQVGGGGPPGDAYGGIAAYNQGAIHNNVYWNKDTTIRTSAAGSNSGTVPPDANGMTTAQMSNVSNYLDWNIPAGGVWAMPAGATHPVLQWQQAQP
;
A
#
# COMPACT_ATOMS: atom_id res chain seq x y z
N MET A 1 16.57 40.45 -63.20
CA MET A 1 15.39 39.68 -63.62
C MET A 1 14.51 39.43 -62.41
N GLN A 2 13.30 39.96 -62.43
CA GLN A 2 12.30 39.85 -61.36
C GLN A 2 11.94 38.39 -61.08
N ARG A 3 11.91 37.98 -59.80
CA ARG A 3 11.06 36.87 -59.36
C ARG A 3 10.32 37.25 -58.08
N ASN A 4 9.00 37.20 -58.20
CA ASN A 4 7.97 37.51 -57.22
C ASN A 4 8.11 36.68 -55.94
N ILE A 5 8.15 37.36 -54.79
CA ILE A 5 7.90 36.76 -53.48
C ILE A 5 6.41 36.98 -53.19
N ARG A 6 5.62 35.90 -53.20
CA ARG A 6 4.28 35.87 -52.60
C ARG A 6 4.42 35.54 -51.10
N PRO A 7 3.79 36.27 -50.17
CA PRO A 7 3.70 35.83 -48.78
C PRO A 7 2.65 34.72 -48.63
N LEU A 8 2.98 33.72 -47.81
CA LEU A 8 2.09 32.65 -47.34
C LEU A 8 0.89 33.21 -46.54
N PRO A 9 -0.28 32.53 -46.55
CA PRO A 9 -1.44 32.97 -45.80
C PRO A 9 -1.24 32.80 -44.29
N LEU A 10 -1.61 33.84 -43.54
CA LEU A 10 -1.68 33.86 -42.08
C LEU A 10 -2.66 32.79 -41.57
N LEU A 11 -2.16 31.85 -40.77
CA LEU A 11 -2.98 30.95 -39.96
C LEU A 11 -3.84 31.78 -38.98
N PRO A 12 -5.13 31.44 -38.79
CA PRO A 12 -5.99 32.18 -37.86
C PRO A 12 -5.48 31.98 -36.43
N ARG A 13 -5.17 33.09 -35.75
CA ARG A 13 -4.94 33.13 -34.30
C ARG A 13 -6.18 32.57 -33.59
N ILE A 14 -6.09 31.34 -33.09
CA ILE A 14 -7.04 30.81 -32.11
C ILE A 14 -6.89 31.67 -30.86
N ARG A 15 -7.84 32.60 -30.65
CA ARG A 15 -8.01 33.27 -29.37
C ARG A 15 -8.46 32.22 -28.36
N ILE A 16 -7.52 31.74 -27.55
CA ILE A 16 -7.82 31.03 -26.32
C ILE A 16 -8.63 32.00 -25.47
N ARG A 17 -9.94 31.75 -25.34
CA ARG A 17 -10.79 32.45 -24.38
C ARG A 17 -10.24 32.12 -23.00
N ARG A 18 -9.62 33.11 -22.35
CA ARG A 18 -9.35 33.06 -20.91
C ARG A 18 -10.69 32.84 -20.21
N GLY A 19 -10.92 31.64 -19.71
CA GLY A 19 -12.05 31.35 -18.82
C GLY A 19 -12.01 32.32 -17.65
N ALA A 20 -13.13 33.00 -17.39
CA ALA A 20 -13.24 33.91 -16.26
C ALA A 20 -13.02 33.12 -14.97
N ARG A 21 -11.99 33.49 -14.20
CA ARG A 21 -11.72 32.93 -12.87
C ARG A 21 -12.82 33.38 -11.92
N LEU A 22 -13.73 32.47 -11.57
CA LEU A 22 -14.69 32.67 -10.48
C LEU A 22 -13.89 32.69 -9.17
N ARG A 23 -13.96 33.81 -8.43
CA ARG A 23 -13.35 33.91 -7.09
C ARG A 23 -14.19 33.07 -6.11
N PRO A 24 -13.60 32.16 -5.32
CA PRO A 24 -14.33 31.19 -4.48
C PRO A 24 -15.23 31.84 -3.43
N LEU A 25 -14.91 33.05 -2.97
CA LEU A 25 -15.74 33.81 -2.03
C LEU A 25 -17.11 34.24 -2.62
N ALA A 26 -17.23 34.30 -3.95
CA ALA A 26 -18.46 34.74 -4.63
C ALA A 26 -19.56 33.65 -4.66
N MET A 27 -19.26 32.39 -4.32
CA MET A 27 -20.27 31.32 -4.21
C MET A 27 -21.00 31.30 -2.86
N LEU A 28 -20.43 31.90 -1.81
CA LEU A 28 -21.10 32.02 -0.50
C LEU A 28 -22.18 33.12 -0.49
N VAL A 29 -22.06 34.13 -1.35
CA VAL A 29 -22.91 35.33 -1.32
C VAL A 29 -24.34 35.11 -1.83
N PRO A 30 -24.61 34.30 -2.88
CA PRO A 30 -25.99 34.02 -3.30
C PRO A 30 -26.72 33.04 -2.37
N LEU A 31 -25.99 32.16 -1.66
CA LEU A 31 -26.57 31.11 -0.82
C LEU A 31 -27.20 31.65 0.48
N VAL A 32 -26.68 32.77 1.00
CA VAL A 32 -27.20 33.43 2.21
C VAL A 32 -28.40 34.34 1.89
N ALA A 33 -28.46 34.90 0.67
CA ALA A 33 -29.53 35.84 0.28
C ALA A 33 -30.90 35.17 0.06
N GLY A 34 -30.94 33.86 -0.23
CA GLY A 34 -32.18 33.09 -0.39
C GLY A 34 -32.91 32.77 0.93
N LEU A 35 -32.24 32.94 2.08
CA LEU A 35 -32.82 32.76 3.42
C LEU A 35 -33.20 34.09 4.09
N SER A 36 -32.99 35.24 3.44
CA SER A 36 -33.15 36.58 4.03
C SER A 36 -34.30 37.41 3.42
N CYS A 37 -35.40 36.78 3.02
CA CYS A 37 -36.64 37.50 2.70
C CYS A 37 -37.74 37.15 3.71
N ALA A 38 -37.56 37.61 4.95
CA ALA A 38 -38.66 37.94 5.84
C ALA A 38 -38.43 39.35 6.40
N SER A 39 -39.40 40.22 6.15
CA SER A 39 -39.47 41.61 6.60
C SER A 39 -39.38 41.75 8.13
N PRO A 40 -39.07 42.95 8.66
CA PRO A 40 -38.62 43.12 10.04
C PRO A 40 -39.76 43.12 11.06
N ALA A 41 -39.39 42.83 12.31
CA ALA A 41 -40.19 42.82 13.52
C ALA A 41 -41.08 41.59 13.73
N ASP A 42 -40.47 40.48 14.16
CA ASP A 42 -41.08 39.65 15.20
C ASP A 42 -40.02 38.78 15.89
N ALA A 43 -40.34 38.38 17.12
CA ALA A 43 -39.46 37.79 18.13
C ALA A 43 -38.40 36.80 17.60
N ALA A 44 -37.22 36.79 18.25
CA ALA A 44 -36.17 35.78 18.02
C ALA A 44 -36.77 34.37 17.86
N PRO A 45 -36.26 33.51 16.94
CA PRO A 45 -36.87 32.20 16.65
C PRO A 45 -37.23 31.45 17.93
N PRO A 46 -38.46 30.91 18.06
CA PRO A 46 -38.88 30.24 19.29
C PRO A 46 -38.01 28.99 19.55
N LEU A 47 -38.12 28.42 20.75
CA LEU A 47 -37.66 27.06 21.01
C LEU A 47 -38.40 26.05 20.11
N PRO A 48 -37.91 24.81 19.97
CA PRO A 48 -38.64 23.75 19.26
C PRO A 48 -40.07 23.58 19.78
N SER A 49 -41.02 23.28 18.88
CA SER A 49 -42.44 23.20 19.21
C SER A 49 -43.11 21.94 18.66
N GLY A 50 -44.18 21.50 19.33
CA GLY A 50 -44.97 20.33 18.92
C GLY A 50 -44.26 18.98 19.10
N GLY A 51 -43.19 18.92 19.90
CA GLY A 51 -42.40 17.71 20.10
C GLY A 51 -43.18 16.58 20.76
N GLN A 52 -43.19 15.40 20.14
CA GLN A 52 -43.74 14.17 20.72
C GLN A 52 -42.86 12.96 20.43
N PHE A 53 -42.60 12.14 21.46
CA PHE A 53 -41.96 10.83 21.27
C PHE A 53 -42.90 9.90 20.50
N VAL A 54 -42.45 9.45 19.33
CA VAL A 54 -43.16 8.48 18.47
C VAL A 54 -42.53 7.08 18.53
N ALA A 55 -41.29 6.98 19.04
CA ALA A 55 -40.65 5.72 19.42
C ALA A 55 -39.66 5.96 20.58
N GLY A 56 -39.44 4.95 21.40
CA GLY A 56 -38.73 5.10 22.68
C GLY A 56 -39.57 5.86 23.71
N SER A 57 -38.95 6.35 24.79
CA SER A 57 -39.65 7.11 25.82
C SER A 57 -38.80 8.19 26.46
N GLY A 58 -39.47 9.23 26.94
CA GLY A 58 -38.87 10.35 27.63
C GLY A 58 -39.88 11.43 27.97
N ALA A 59 -39.37 12.54 28.52
CA ALA A 59 -40.15 13.74 28.82
C ALA A 59 -39.52 14.95 28.12
N ILE A 60 -40.37 15.84 27.61
CA ILE A 60 -40.00 17.13 27.01
C ILE A 60 -40.58 18.21 27.92
N GLY A 61 -39.74 19.09 28.45
CA GLY A 61 -40.17 20.16 29.34
C GLY A 61 -39.22 21.35 29.32
N GLY A 62 -39.74 22.55 29.52
CA GLY A 62 -38.96 23.78 29.42
C GLY A 62 -39.78 25.02 29.71
N ASP A 63 -39.13 26.17 29.62
CA ASP A 63 -39.71 27.51 29.70
C ASP A 63 -39.51 28.26 28.37
N THR A 64 -39.58 29.59 28.38
CA THR A 64 -39.45 30.42 27.17
C THR A 64 -37.99 30.61 26.71
N ALA A 65 -37.01 30.24 27.53
CA ALA A 65 -35.58 30.40 27.30
C ALA A 65 -34.84 29.05 27.16
N SER A 66 -35.31 27.99 27.83
CA SER A 66 -34.67 26.67 27.82
C SER A 66 -35.66 25.53 27.62
N LEU A 67 -35.27 24.53 26.83
CA LEU A 67 -36.00 23.26 26.64
C LEU A 67 -35.10 22.08 27.01
N THR A 68 -35.60 21.16 27.81
CA THR A 68 -34.91 19.93 28.21
C THR A 68 -35.67 18.70 27.73
N ILE A 69 -34.95 17.80 27.06
CA ILE A 69 -35.43 16.49 26.62
C ILE A 69 -34.74 15.43 27.48
N ASN A 70 -35.49 14.81 28.39
CA ASN A 70 -35.01 13.71 29.21
C ASN A 70 -35.44 12.39 28.58
N GLN A 71 -34.52 11.73 27.85
CA GLN A 71 -34.79 10.43 27.25
C GLN A 71 -34.47 9.31 28.26
N THR A 72 -35.36 8.34 28.39
CA THR A 72 -35.19 7.20 29.32
C THR A 72 -34.79 5.91 28.62
N THR A 73 -35.00 5.81 27.30
CA THR A 73 -34.55 4.69 26.46
C THR A 73 -33.18 4.95 25.85
N SER A 74 -32.49 3.89 25.40
CA SER A 74 -31.21 4.02 24.69
C SER A 74 -31.35 4.73 23.35
N ARG A 75 -32.51 4.59 22.68
CA ARG A 75 -32.86 5.30 21.45
C ARG A 75 -34.26 5.88 21.56
N GLY A 76 -34.48 7.04 20.96
CA GLY A 76 -35.79 7.68 20.89
C GLY A 76 -35.97 8.46 19.58
N VAL A 77 -37.21 8.49 19.09
CA VAL A 77 -37.61 9.27 17.92
C VAL A 77 -38.66 10.28 18.35
N ILE A 78 -38.43 11.55 18.03
CA ILE A 78 -39.31 12.68 18.36
C ILE A 78 -39.70 13.39 17.06
N ASP A 79 -41.00 13.51 16.84
CA ASP A 79 -41.54 14.33 15.76
C ASP A 79 -41.82 15.75 16.29
N TRP A 80 -41.45 16.76 15.50
CA TRP A 80 -41.59 18.17 15.82
C TRP A 80 -42.33 18.91 14.71
N SER A 81 -43.25 19.81 15.06
CA SER A 81 -43.84 20.72 14.07
C SER A 81 -42.84 21.78 13.62
N SER A 82 -41.94 22.21 14.51
CA SER A 82 -40.79 23.04 14.16
C SER A 82 -39.64 22.80 15.14
N PHE A 83 -38.40 22.91 14.66
CA PHE A 83 -37.20 22.80 15.50
C PHE A 83 -36.23 23.93 15.17
N SER A 84 -36.28 25.01 15.94
CA SER A 84 -35.37 26.15 15.86
C SER A 84 -34.94 26.56 17.27
N ILE A 85 -33.81 27.25 17.40
CA ILE A 85 -33.28 27.71 18.69
C ILE A 85 -32.82 29.15 18.51
N GLY A 86 -33.63 30.12 18.93
CA GLY A 86 -33.26 31.53 18.84
C GLY A 86 -32.03 31.92 19.68
N GLY A 87 -31.43 33.06 19.36
CA GLY A 87 -30.28 33.58 20.11
C GLY A 87 -30.58 33.76 21.60
N GLY A 88 -29.64 33.39 22.47
CA GLY A 88 -29.81 33.41 23.92
C GLY A 88 -30.66 32.27 24.50
N ARG A 89 -31.16 31.35 23.67
CA ARG A 89 -31.95 30.18 24.10
C ARG A 89 -31.13 28.90 24.07
N GLN A 90 -31.61 27.87 24.78
CA GLN A 90 -30.93 26.60 24.91
C GLN A 90 -31.88 25.39 24.78
N VAL A 91 -31.39 24.33 24.12
CA VAL A 91 -32.02 23.01 24.12
C VAL A 91 -31.00 22.00 24.68
N THR A 92 -31.40 21.19 25.64
CA THR A 92 -30.55 20.17 26.27
C THR A 92 -31.17 18.79 26.15
N PHE A 93 -30.42 17.83 25.60
CA PHE A 93 -30.77 16.41 25.56
C PHE A 93 -30.00 15.65 26.64
N ASN A 94 -30.73 15.13 27.62
CA ASN A 94 -30.23 14.19 28.62
C ASN A 94 -30.58 12.78 28.14
N ASN A 95 -29.71 12.19 27.31
CA ASN A 95 -29.92 10.88 26.68
C ASN A 95 -28.81 9.86 27.01
N GLY A 96 -27.97 10.14 28.01
CA GLY A 96 -26.83 9.30 28.38
C GLY A 96 -25.89 9.08 27.20
N ASN A 97 -25.48 7.84 26.96
CA ASN A 97 -24.74 7.43 25.76
C ASN A 97 -25.68 7.05 24.58
N GLY A 98 -26.98 7.28 24.74
CA GLY A 98 -28.01 6.94 23.76
C GLY A 98 -28.06 7.88 22.56
N ALA A 99 -29.06 7.69 21.70
CA ALA A 99 -29.28 8.51 20.52
C ALA A 99 -30.72 9.00 20.41
N THR A 100 -30.91 10.24 19.97
CA THR A 100 -32.24 10.82 19.76
C THR A 100 -32.38 11.31 18.32
N LEU A 101 -33.37 10.79 17.59
CA LEU A 101 -33.75 11.23 16.26
C LEU A 101 -34.88 12.25 16.33
N ASN A 102 -34.61 13.48 15.91
CA ASN A 102 -35.56 14.58 15.84
C ASN A 102 -35.97 14.78 14.38
N ARG A 103 -37.23 14.55 14.06
CA ARG A 103 -37.78 14.73 12.71
C ARG A 103 -38.71 15.94 12.68
N VAL A 104 -38.42 16.90 11.81
CA VAL A 104 -39.29 18.06 11.60
C VAL A 104 -40.29 17.73 10.50
N THR A 105 -41.58 17.82 10.83
CA THR A 105 -42.71 17.51 9.92
C THR A 105 -43.40 18.76 9.37
N GLY A 106 -43.08 19.95 9.90
CA GLY A 106 -43.59 21.23 9.42
C GLY A 106 -42.88 21.76 8.16
N GLY A 107 -43.36 22.91 7.68
CA GLY A 107 -42.91 23.54 6.44
C GLY A 107 -41.72 24.50 6.56
N GLU A 108 -41.13 24.64 7.74
CA GLU A 108 -40.05 25.61 8.02
C GLU A 108 -38.69 24.94 8.21
N ALA A 109 -37.63 25.59 7.74
CA ALA A 109 -36.26 25.17 7.99
C ALA A 109 -35.87 25.31 9.48
N SER A 110 -34.95 24.46 9.93
CA SER A 110 -34.42 24.52 11.28
C SER A 110 -33.33 25.58 11.38
N VAL A 111 -33.50 26.56 12.27
CA VAL A 111 -32.53 27.65 12.46
C VAL A 111 -32.01 27.65 13.91
N ILE A 112 -30.73 27.33 14.08
CA ILE A 112 -30.03 27.25 15.38
C ILE A 112 -29.12 28.47 15.52
N LEU A 113 -29.57 29.47 16.28
CA LEU A 113 -28.83 30.67 16.67
C LEU A 113 -28.39 30.64 18.14
N GLY A 114 -29.00 29.78 18.96
CA GLY A 114 -28.68 29.55 20.37
C GLY A 114 -27.84 28.29 20.59
N GLN A 115 -28.05 27.61 21.72
CA GLN A 115 -27.27 26.44 22.13
C GLN A 115 -28.08 25.14 22.03
N LEU A 116 -27.49 24.09 21.46
CA LEU A 116 -27.96 22.71 21.54
C LEU A 116 -26.89 21.87 22.24
N ASN A 117 -27.22 21.32 23.41
CA ASN A 117 -26.34 20.44 24.18
C ASN A 117 -26.91 19.02 24.27
N ALA A 118 -26.07 18.00 24.23
CA ALA A 118 -26.48 16.62 24.47
C ALA A 118 -25.41 15.79 25.17
N THR A 119 -25.81 14.91 26.08
CA THR A 119 -24.87 13.94 26.68
C THR A 119 -24.45 12.85 25.71
N GLY A 120 -25.32 12.47 24.78
CA GLY A 120 -25.14 11.41 23.79
C GLY A 120 -25.32 11.94 22.37
N SER A 121 -25.94 11.14 21.49
CA SER A 121 -26.07 11.46 20.07
C SER A 121 -27.39 12.18 19.75
N VAL A 122 -27.35 13.15 18.83
CA VAL A 122 -28.52 13.88 18.33
C VAL A 122 -28.54 13.87 16.80
N TYR A 123 -29.65 13.42 16.24
CA TYR A 123 -29.94 13.47 14.81
C TYR A 123 -31.06 14.49 14.62
N LEU A 124 -30.87 15.47 13.75
CA LEU A 124 -31.85 16.48 13.36
C LEU A 124 -32.11 16.35 11.86
N VAL A 125 -33.29 15.86 11.52
CA VAL A 125 -33.76 15.64 10.16
C VAL A 125 -34.83 16.67 9.85
N ASN A 126 -34.58 17.53 8.85
CA ASN A 126 -35.54 18.51 8.36
C ASN A 126 -35.46 18.64 6.83
N PRO A 127 -36.44 18.13 6.07
CA PRO A 127 -36.52 18.25 4.61
C PRO A 127 -36.40 19.68 4.05
N GLN A 128 -36.75 20.70 4.84
CA GLN A 128 -36.67 22.11 4.45
C GLN A 128 -35.27 22.70 4.63
N GLY A 129 -34.40 22.01 5.36
CA GLY A 129 -33.02 22.40 5.61
C GLY A 129 -32.72 22.67 7.08
N VAL A 130 -31.42 22.75 7.38
CA VAL A 130 -30.88 22.99 8.72
C VAL A 130 -29.77 24.05 8.61
N LEU A 131 -29.91 25.14 9.36
CA LEU A 131 -28.91 26.21 9.48
C LEU A 131 -28.45 26.34 10.93
N VAL A 132 -27.16 26.15 11.17
CA VAL A 132 -26.48 26.62 12.40
C VAL A 132 -25.89 28.00 12.08
N GLY A 133 -26.49 29.06 12.61
CA GLY A 133 -26.05 30.44 12.32
C GLY A 133 -24.76 30.82 13.06
N PRO A 134 -24.17 32.00 12.79
CA PRO A 134 -22.88 32.42 13.36
C PRO A 134 -22.79 32.43 14.90
N GLY A 135 -23.92 32.65 15.59
CA GLY A 135 -24.00 32.57 17.06
C GLY A 135 -24.40 31.18 17.60
N GLY A 136 -24.79 30.25 16.72
CA GLY A 136 -25.26 28.93 17.06
C GLY A 136 -24.13 28.02 17.54
N VAL A 137 -24.39 27.26 18.61
CA VAL A 137 -23.47 26.28 19.17
C VAL A 137 -24.19 24.95 19.32
N VAL A 138 -23.62 23.89 18.75
CA VAL A 138 -24.05 22.50 18.94
C VAL A 138 -22.92 21.75 19.65
N ALA A 139 -23.19 21.14 20.80
CA ALA A 139 -22.23 20.34 21.55
C ALA A 139 -22.86 19.02 21.98
N THR A 140 -22.27 17.90 21.55
CA THR A 140 -22.78 16.55 21.80
C THR A 140 -21.69 15.65 22.38
N GLY A 141 -22.05 14.71 23.26
CA GLY A 141 -21.12 13.69 23.75
C GLY A 141 -20.99 12.48 22.82
N GLY A 142 -22.04 12.19 22.04
CA GLY A 142 -22.05 11.21 20.96
C GLY A 142 -22.10 11.89 19.59
N ARG A 143 -22.68 11.24 18.58
CA ARG A 143 -22.74 11.74 17.20
C ARG A 143 -23.72 12.90 17.04
N PHE A 144 -23.37 13.89 16.23
CA PHE A 144 -24.34 14.87 15.71
C PHE A 144 -24.60 14.63 14.22
N VAL A 145 -25.87 14.54 13.81
CA VAL A 145 -26.27 14.45 12.40
C VAL A 145 -27.27 15.55 12.09
N ALA A 146 -26.97 16.41 11.12
CA ALA A 146 -27.92 17.34 10.52
C ALA A 146 -28.21 16.87 9.09
N SER A 147 -29.49 16.62 8.78
CA SER A 147 -29.87 16.13 7.45
C SER A 147 -31.12 16.76 6.87
N ALA A 148 -31.12 16.99 5.56
CA ALA A 148 -32.33 17.27 4.78
C ALA A 148 -32.93 15.99 4.13
N LEU A 149 -32.23 14.87 4.20
CA LEU A 149 -32.74 13.56 3.83
C LEU A 149 -33.39 12.88 5.04
N ASN A 150 -34.36 12.01 4.81
CA ASN A 150 -35.05 11.30 5.89
C ASN A 150 -34.25 10.10 6.39
N ILE A 151 -34.49 9.74 7.65
CA ILE A 151 -34.01 8.49 8.28
C ILE A 151 -35.24 7.67 8.68
N ASP A 152 -35.23 6.38 8.32
CA ASP A 152 -36.26 5.45 8.75
C ASP A 152 -36.21 5.20 10.27
N SER A 153 -37.36 5.27 10.93
CA SER A 153 -37.43 5.18 12.40
C SER A 153 -37.15 3.78 12.92
N ASP A 154 -37.60 2.75 12.21
CA ASP A 154 -37.38 1.37 12.64
C ASP A 154 -35.90 1.01 12.50
N ALA A 155 -35.26 1.39 11.38
CA ALA A 155 -33.82 1.25 11.19
C ALA A 155 -33.03 2.02 12.27
N PHE A 156 -33.44 3.25 12.58
CA PHE A 156 -32.81 4.04 13.64
C PHE A 156 -32.89 3.33 15.00
N MET A 157 -34.05 2.78 15.35
CA MET A 157 -34.28 2.08 16.61
C MET A 157 -33.50 0.76 16.70
N GLN A 158 -33.24 0.08 15.58
CA GLN A 158 -32.40 -1.12 15.52
C GLN A 158 -30.91 -0.83 15.79
N GLY A 159 -30.43 0.36 15.42
CA GLY A 159 -29.10 0.84 15.79
C GLY A 159 -27.93 0.31 14.96
N GLY A 160 -28.19 -0.15 13.74
CA GLY A 160 -27.18 -0.49 12.74
C GLY A 160 -26.88 0.66 11.76
N PRO A 161 -26.31 0.36 10.58
CA PRO A 161 -26.11 1.33 9.49
C PRO A 161 -27.41 2.03 9.10
N LEU A 162 -27.33 3.32 8.78
CA LEU A 162 -28.48 4.17 8.48
C LEU A 162 -28.43 4.65 7.04
N THR A 163 -29.48 4.35 6.30
CA THR A 163 -29.69 4.90 4.96
C THR A 163 -30.52 6.17 5.05
N LEU A 164 -29.90 7.29 4.68
CA LEU A 164 -30.53 8.60 4.56
C LEU A 164 -31.04 8.74 3.12
N SER A 165 -32.34 8.87 2.94
CA SER A 165 -32.95 8.98 1.61
C SER A 165 -34.32 9.65 1.68
N GLY A 166 -34.92 9.95 0.53
CA GLY A 166 -36.15 10.76 0.49
C GLY A 166 -35.90 12.17 1.01
N GLY A 167 -36.93 12.84 1.55
CA GLY A 167 -36.81 14.23 2.02
C GLY A 167 -36.89 15.29 0.90
N GLY A 168 -36.53 16.52 1.23
CA GLY A 168 -36.65 17.70 0.36
C GLY A 168 -35.30 18.18 -0.18
N ASP A 169 -35.32 19.29 -0.92
CA ASP A 169 -34.11 19.92 -1.49
C ASP A 169 -33.46 20.92 -0.52
N GLY A 170 -33.81 20.84 0.76
CA GLY A 170 -33.27 21.69 1.82
C GLY A 170 -31.76 21.61 1.94
N MET A 171 -31.14 22.76 2.25
CA MET A 171 -29.70 22.86 2.45
C MET A 171 -29.32 22.59 3.91
N VAL A 172 -28.14 22.04 4.15
CA VAL A 172 -27.55 21.91 5.49
C VAL A 172 -26.32 22.80 5.58
N ILE A 173 -26.39 23.85 6.40
CA ILE A 173 -25.37 24.89 6.45
C ILE A 173 -24.93 25.10 7.91
N ASN A 174 -23.62 25.01 8.16
CA ASN A 174 -23.00 25.45 9.41
C ASN A 174 -22.22 26.75 9.19
N LEU A 175 -22.63 27.83 9.85
CA LEU A 175 -21.89 29.08 10.00
C LEU A 175 -21.43 29.32 11.45
N GLY A 176 -21.86 28.47 12.39
CA GLY A 176 -21.55 28.55 13.81
C GLY A 176 -20.51 27.53 14.25
N LYS A 177 -20.71 26.96 15.44
CA LYS A 177 -19.80 25.96 16.04
C LYS A 177 -20.52 24.64 16.27
N ILE A 178 -19.97 23.55 15.76
CA ILE A 178 -20.45 22.19 16.02
C ILE A 178 -19.33 21.38 16.66
N GLY A 179 -19.61 20.72 17.78
CA GLY A 179 -18.66 19.91 18.53
C GLY A 179 -19.25 18.56 18.93
N SER A 180 -18.46 17.51 18.76
CA SER A 180 -18.74 16.17 19.26
C SER A 180 -17.51 15.66 20.02
N SER A 181 -17.62 15.41 21.32
CA SER A 181 -16.45 15.02 22.12
C SER A 181 -16.09 13.53 22.02
N GLY A 182 -17.07 12.66 21.74
CA GLY A 182 -16.90 11.20 21.69
C GLY A 182 -17.46 10.52 20.44
N GLY A 183 -18.05 11.27 19.51
CA GLY A 183 -18.61 10.72 18.27
C GLY A 183 -18.28 11.56 17.03
N ASP A 184 -18.98 11.26 15.95
CA ASP A 184 -18.78 11.89 14.64
C ASP A 184 -19.74 13.08 14.42
N VAL A 185 -19.51 13.86 13.37
CA VAL A 185 -20.40 14.94 12.92
C VAL A 185 -20.74 14.77 11.45
N PHE A 186 -22.03 14.75 11.10
CA PHE A 186 -22.51 14.59 9.71
C PHE A 186 -23.37 15.77 9.28
N LEU A 187 -23.06 16.34 8.12
CA LEU A 187 -23.90 17.30 7.40
C LEU A 187 -24.34 16.66 6.08
N VAL A 188 -25.64 16.42 5.92
CA VAL A 188 -26.16 15.62 4.78
C VAL A 188 -27.31 16.32 4.07
N SER A 189 -27.20 16.52 2.77
CA SER A 189 -28.29 17.09 1.96
C SER A 189 -28.36 16.42 0.59
N ARG A 190 -29.48 16.53 -0.11
CA ARG A 190 -29.52 16.16 -1.54
C ARG A 190 -28.71 17.13 -2.39
N THR A 191 -28.81 18.42 -2.09
CA THR A 191 -28.41 19.52 -2.97
C THR A 191 -27.18 20.25 -2.46
N SER A 192 -27.12 20.62 -1.18
CA SER A 192 -26.01 21.40 -0.64
C SER A 192 -25.78 21.17 0.85
N ALA A 193 -24.55 20.76 1.19
CA ALA A 193 -24.06 20.65 2.55
C ALA A 193 -22.78 21.50 2.69
N VAL A 194 -22.80 22.48 3.61
CA VAL A 194 -21.77 23.52 3.70
C VAL A 194 -21.30 23.71 5.14
N ASN A 195 -19.99 23.70 5.35
CA ASN A 195 -19.36 24.24 6.55
C ASN A 195 -18.64 25.55 6.23
N GLY A 196 -19.16 26.67 6.70
CA GLY A 196 -18.49 27.97 6.76
C GLY A 196 -18.05 28.39 8.17
N GLY A 197 -18.42 27.61 9.20
CA GLY A 197 -18.07 27.83 10.60
C GLY A 197 -16.92 26.93 11.08
N SER A 198 -17.04 26.36 12.28
CA SER A 198 -16.09 25.38 12.81
C SER A 198 -16.78 24.08 13.21
N ILE A 199 -16.17 22.94 12.85
CA ILE A 199 -16.59 21.60 13.30
C ILE A 199 -15.42 20.93 14.02
N SER A 200 -15.67 20.36 15.21
CA SER A 200 -14.69 19.62 15.99
C SER A 200 -15.21 18.23 16.39
N ALA A 201 -14.46 17.19 16.06
CA ALA A 201 -14.73 15.78 16.42
C ALA A 201 -13.41 15.03 16.70
N PRO A 202 -12.66 15.37 17.77
CA PRO A 202 -11.28 14.91 17.97
C PRO A 202 -11.13 13.38 18.14
N GLN A 203 -12.21 12.68 18.47
CA GLN A 203 -12.24 11.21 18.59
C GLN A 203 -13.05 10.55 17.46
N GLY A 204 -13.59 11.35 16.55
CA GLY A 204 -14.54 10.92 15.53
C GLY A 204 -14.19 11.42 14.13
N THR A 205 -15.15 11.28 13.23
CA THR A 205 -15.07 11.72 11.85
C THR A 205 -15.98 12.92 11.61
N VAL A 206 -15.54 13.88 10.80
CA VAL A 206 -16.41 14.94 10.27
C VAL A 206 -16.74 14.62 8.82
N GLU A 207 -18.02 14.49 8.50
CA GLU A 207 -18.49 14.11 7.17
C GLU A 207 -19.50 15.12 6.59
N ILE A 208 -19.24 15.58 5.37
CA ILE A 208 -20.11 16.48 4.61
C ILE A 208 -20.48 15.78 3.31
N ALA A 209 -21.74 15.39 3.16
CA ALA A 209 -22.18 14.51 2.09
C ALA A 209 -23.37 15.08 1.32
N THR A 210 -23.32 14.97 -0.02
CA THR A 210 -24.50 15.24 -0.86
C THR A 210 -24.82 14.15 -1.87
N GLY A 211 -26.08 13.72 -1.91
CA GLY A 211 -26.56 12.64 -2.78
C GLY A 211 -28.06 12.38 -2.66
N ASN A 212 -28.63 11.59 -3.58
CA ASN A 212 -30.02 11.15 -3.48
C ASN A 212 -30.26 10.18 -2.31
N GLN A 213 -29.23 9.38 -2.02
CA GLN A 213 -29.17 8.47 -0.91
C GLN A 213 -27.75 8.50 -0.32
N VAL A 214 -27.67 8.46 0.99
CA VAL A 214 -26.41 8.45 1.74
C VAL A 214 -26.48 7.33 2.78
N LEU A 215 -25.58 6.37 2.70
CA LEU A 215 -25.42 5.33 3.72
C LEU A 215 -24.41 5.81 4.77
N LEU A 216 -24.80 5.79 6.05
CA LEU A 216 -23.93 6.01 7.20
C LEU A 216 -23.65 4.67 7.87
N GLN A 217 -22.38 4.32 8.03
CA GLN A 217 -21.93 3.13 8.74
C GLN A 217 -20.77 3.45 9.68
N ASP A 218 -20.66 2.73 10.79
CA ASP A 218 -19.55 2.92 11.71
C ASP A 218 -18.31 2.18 11.18
N ALA A 219 -17.24 2.93 10.91
CA ALA A 219 -15.95 2.39 10.50
C ALA A 219 -14.82 3.10 11.24
N SER A 220 -13.86 2.36 11.78
CA SER A 220 -12.70 2.92 12.47
C SER A 220 -11.48 3.14 11.55
N GLY A 221 -11.42 2.46 10.41
CA GLY A 221 -10.28 2.50 9.48
C GLY A 221 -10.62 2.79 8.02
N GLY A 222 -11.81 3.32 7.73
CA GLY A 222 -12.25 3.60 6.36
C GLY A 222 -13.43 4.57 6.29
N GLN A 223 -13.88 4.88 5.08
CA GLN A 223 -14.99 5.80 4.84
C GLN A 223 -16.28 5.30 5.53
N GLN A 224 -16.95 6.21 6.24
CA GLN A 224 -18.21 5.93 6.93
C GLN A 224 -19.44 6.30 6.07
N VAL A 225 -19.25 7.15 5.07
CA VAL A 225 -20.29 7.57 4.13
C VAL A 225 -20.10 6.95 2.76
N PHE A 226 -21.21 6.47 2.19
CA PHE A 226 -21.31 6.11 0.78
C PHE A 226 -22.48 6.85 0.16
N VAL A 227 -22.22 7.51 -0.96
CA VAL A 227 -23.19 8.40 -1.61
C VAL A 227 -23.64 7.79 -2.93
N GLN A 228 -24.96 7.66 -3.11
CA GLN A 228 -25.54 7.29 -4.39
C GLN A 228 -25.61 8.53 -5.31
N ALA A 229 -25.08 8.38 -6.52
CA ALA A 229 -25.16 9.38 -7.58
C ALA A 229 -26.61 9.68 -8.00
N GLY A 230 -26.80 10.83 -8.63
CA GLY A 230 -28.04 11.29 -9.27
C GLY A 230 -28.56 12.62 -8.74
N SER A 231 -27.82 13.31 -7.85
CA SER A 231 -28.26 14.60 -7.29
C SER A 231 -27.47 15.80 -7.78
N GLY A 232 -26.22 15.60 -8.24
CA GLY A 232 -25.35 16.71 -8.66
C GLY A 232 -25.05 17.72 -7.55
N GLY A 233 -25.17 17.31 -6.28
CA GLY A 233 -25.11 18.19 -5.11
C GLY A 233 -23.72 18.78 -4.83
N THR A 234 -23.63 19.65 -3.83
CA THR A 234 -22.37 20.31 -3.44
C THR A 234 -22.04 20.04 -1.97
N ALA A 235 -20.87 19.43 -1.73
CA ALA A 235 -20.27 19.30 -0.41
C ALA A 235 -19.12 20.31 -0.28
N MET A 236 -19.23 21.28 0.62
CA MET A 236 -18.27 22.38 0.73
C MET A 236 -17.80 22.57 2.16
N ASN A 237 -16.48 22.68 2.34
CA ASN A 237 -15.85 23.24 3.52
C ASN A 237 -15.15 24.55 3.15
N GLY A 238 -15.68 25.68 3.62
CA GLY A 238 -15.01 26.99 3.64
C GLY A 238 -14.53 27.41 5.04
N GLY A 239 -14.83 26.60 6.07
CA GLY A 239 -14.51 26.85 7.47
C GLY A 239 -13.43 25.91 8.02
N ALA A 240 -13.40 25.75 9.35
CA ALA A 240 -12.45 24.87 10.04
C ALA A 240 -13.05 23.49 10.32
N ILE A 241 -12.25 22.44 10.11
CA ILE A 241 -12.53 21.06 10.53
C ILE A 241 -11.33 20.56 11.34
N GLU A 242 -11.60 20.08 12.56
CA GLU A 242 -10.62 19.40 13.41
C GLU A 242 -11.20 18.07 13.89
N ALA A 243 -10.65 16.95 13.42
CA ALA A 243 -11.22 15.63 13.66
C ALA A 243 -10.14 14.54 13.67
N ALA A 244 -10.50 13.30 14.01
CA ALA A 244 -9.60 12.17 13.75
C ALA A 244 -9.50 11.90 12.25
N GLN A 245 -10.65 11.97 11.56
CA GLN A 245 -10.78 11.80 10.13
C GLN A 245 -11.77 12.83 9.55
N ALA A 246 -11.64 13.17 8.28
CA ALA A 246 -12.57 14.06 7.59
C ALA A 246 -12.96 13.53 6.21
N ASN A 247 -14.23 13.62 5.82
CA ASN A 247 -14.73 13.18 4.52
C ASN A 247 -15.68 14.23 3.90
N LEU A 248 -15.38 14.68 2.69
CA LEU A 248 -16.29 15.47 1.87
C LEU A 248 -16.64 14.67 0.63
N GLN A 249 -17.93 14.38 0.43
CA GLN A 249 -18.36 13.48 -0.64
C GLN A 249 -19.59 13.98 -1.41
N ALA A 250 -19.48 13.99 -2.74
CA ALA A 250 -20.56 14.31 -3.66
C ALA A 250 -20.43 13.42 -4.93
N ALA A 251 -21.10 12.27 -4.95
CA ALA A 251 -20.83 11.19 -5.92
C ALA A 251 -20.82 11.63 -7.40
N ASP A 252 -21.73 12.51 -7.81
CA ASP A 252 -21.83 13.08 -9.15
C ASP A 252 -21.90 14.62 -9.15
N GLY A 253 -21.50 15.22 -8.04
CA GLY A 253 -21.62 16.64 -7.78
C GLY A 253 -20.26 17.34 -7.67
N ASN A 254 -20.17 18.33 -6.80
CA ASN A 254 -18.93 19.09 -6.59
C ASN A 254 -18.49 19.00 -5.13
N VAL A 255 -17.20 18.73 -4.92
CA VAL A 255 -16.54 18.86 -3.62
C VAL A 255 -15.66 20.10 -3.63
N TYR A 256 -15.83 20.97 -2.64
CA TYR A 256 -15.03 22.16 -2.44
C TYR A 256 -14.36 22.13 -1.06
N ALA A 257 -13.08 21.77 -1.01
CA ALA A 257 -12.26 21.91 0.18
C ALA A 257 -11.50 23.24 0.08
N LEU A 258 -12.13 24.32 0.54
CA LEU A 258 -11.64 25.69 0.39
C LEU A 258 -11.06 26.17 1.71
N ALA A 259 -9.76 26.02 1.87
CA ALA A 259 -9.01 26.58 2.98
C ALA A 259 -8.45 27.96 2.57
N GLY A 260 -9.13 29.05 2.94
CA GLY A 260 -8.52 30.39 2.89
C GLY A 260 -7.37 30.54 3.91
N ASN A 261 -6.85 31.75 4.13
CA ASN A 261 -5.72 32.03 5.04
C ASN A 261 -5.90 31.61 6.52
N SER A 262 -7.06 31.09 6.93
CA SER A 262 -7.37 30.69 8.32
C SER A 262 -8.24 29.44 8.44
N ALA A 263 -8.70 28.88 7.32
CA ALA A 263 -9.53 27.68 7.27
C ALA A 263 -8.62 26.50 6.96
N ALA A 264 -8.69 25.41 7.75
CA ALA A 264 -7.90 24.21 7.53
C ALA A 264 -8.78 22.99 7.76
N ILE A 265 -8.50 21.91 7.02
CA ILE A 265 -8.94 20.57 7.39
C ILE A 265 -7.77 19.92 8.11
N ARG A 266 -7.96 19.57 9.38
CA ARG A 266 -6.96 18.86 10.19
C ARG A 266 -7.54 17.53 10.67
N ALA A 267 -6.94 16.44 10.19
CA ALA A 267 -7.24 15.07 10.60
C ALA A 267 -6.08 14.53 11.44
N THR A 268 -6.27 14.39 12.75
CA THR A 268 -5.28 13.84 13.68
C THR A 268 -5.80 12.54 14.27
N GLY A 269 -5.28 11.41 13.76
CA GLY A 269 -5.69 10.08 14.14
C GLY A 269 -5.60 9.80 15.65
N THR A 270 -6.25 8.72 16.06
CA THR A 270 -6.25 8.19 17.44
C THR A 270 -5.53 6.84 17.46
N ALA A 271 -5.51 6.17 18.62
CA ALA A 271 -4.97 4.81 18.72
C ALA A 271 -5.73 3.78 17.85
N THR A 272 -6.96 4.10 17.42
CA THR A 272 -7.85 3.18 16.68
C THR A 272 -8.28 3.72 15.31
N ARG A 273 -7.92 4.95 14.97
CA ARG A 273 -8.23 5.60 13.68
C ARG A 273 -6.99 6.28 13.14
N ASP A 274 -6.65 6.06 11.87
CA ASP A 274 -5.58 6.81 11.21
C ASP A 274 -5.97 8.28 11.00
N GLY A 275 -4.98 9.14 10.78
CA GLY A 275 -5.24 10.51 10.34
C GLY A 275 -5.56 10.50 8.85
N HIS A 276 -6.81 10.76 8.48
CA HIS A 276 -7.25 10.65 7.07
C HIS A 276 -8.17 11.79 6.62
N VAL A 277 -7.96 12.29 5.40
CA VAL A 277 -8.88 13.19 4.71
C VAL A 277 -9.30 12.62 3.36
N TRP A 278 -10.60 12.47 3.14
CA TRP A 278 -11.19 12.08 1.85
C TRP A 278 -11.91 13.26 1.20
N LEU A 279 -11.57 13.54 -0.06
CA LEU A 279 -12.27 14.49 -0.93
C LEU A 279 -12.74 13.74 -2.17
N VAL A 280 -14.03 13.40 -2.25
CA VAL A 280 -14.52 12.36 -3.18
C VAL A 280 -15.70 12.87 -4.01
N ALA A 281 -15.51 12.92 -5.33
CA ALA A 281 -16.54 13.24 -6.32
C ALA A 281 -16.40 12.35 -7.57
N ASP A 282 -16.64 11.04 -7.44
CA ASP A 282 -16.33 10.00 -8.43
C ASP A 282 -16.74 10.31 -9.88
N LYS A 283 -17.92 10.89 -10.07
CA LYS A 283 -18.44 11.32 -11.39
C LYS A 283 -18.47 12.85 -11.53
N GLY A 284 -17.96 13.55 -10.52
CA GLY A 284 -18.03 14.98 -10.35
C GLY A 284 -16.67 15.67 -10.36
N THR A 285 -16.61 16.87 -9.77
CA THR A 285 -15.36 17.65 -9.69
C THR A 285 -14.94 17.87 -8.25
N VAL A 286 -13.66 17.69 -7.96
CA VAL A 286 -13.06 18.10 -6.68
C VAL A 286 -12.21 19.34 -6.87
N HIS A 287 -12.48 20.38 -6.08
CA HIS A 287 -11.64 21.57 -5.95
C HIS A 287 -10.97 21.56 -4.57
N ALA A 288 -9.68 21.23 -4.53
CA ALA A 288 -8.87 21.24 -3.32
C ALA A 288 -7.99 22.50 -3.29
N ASN A 289 -8.13 23.30 -2.23
CA ASN A 289 -7.40 24.55 -2.08
C ASN A 289 -7.07 24.81 -0.60
N GLY A 290 -5.89 25.35 -0.33
CA GLY A 290 -5.42 25.70 1.01
C GLY A 290 -4.91 24.52 1.83
N ALA A 291 -4.74 24.76 3.14
CA ALA A 291 -4.07 23.83 4.05
C ALA A 291 -4.96 22.62 4.40
N ILE A 292 -4.48 21.42 4.04
CA ILE A 292 -5.08 20.15 4.42
C ILE A 292 -4.00 19.30 5.08
N VAL A 293 -4.24 18.90 6.33
CA VAL A 293 -3.27 18.24 7.18
C VAL A 293 -3.82 16.90 7.64
N ALA A 294 -3.03 15.84 7.50
CA ALA A 294 -3.34 14.52 8.02
C ALA A 294 -2.14 13.97 8.80
N THR A 295 -2.34 13.59 10.07
CA THR A 295 -1.30 13.05 10.96
C THR A 295 -1.86 11.89 11.76
N ASN A 296 -1.11 10.82 11.97
CA ASN A 296 -1.47 9.73 12.87
C ASN A 296 -1.21 10.12 14.33
N ALA A 297 -1.75 9.31 15.26
CA ALA A 297 -1.61 9.55 16.70
C ALA A 297 -0.16 9.53 17.20
N ASP A 298 0.71 8.77 16.54
CA ASP A 298 2.14 8.67 16.86
C ASP A 298 2.98 9.83 16.29
N GLY A 299 2.34 10.78 15.60
CA GLY A 299 2.99 11.90 14.93
C GLY A 299 3.54 11.59 13.54
N SER A 300 3.47 10.34 13.08
CA SER A 300 3.74 10.02 11.67
C SER A 300 2.68 10.67 10.78
N GLY A 301 3.03 10.97 9.53
CA GLY A 301 2.07 11.58 8.60
C GLY A 301 0.91 10.62 8.28
N GLY A 302 -0.29 11.17 8.18
CA GLY A 302 -1.51 10.48 7.76
C GLY A 302 -1.67 10.45 6.23
N THR A 303 -2.90 10.25 5.75
CA THR A 303 -3.21 10.18 4.32
C THR A 303 -4.23 11.23 3.91
N VAL A 304 -4.02 11.82 2.73
CA VAL A 304 -5.05 12.61 2.03
C VAL A 304 -5.37 11.90 0.72
N GLU A 305 -6.65 11.68 0.44
CA GLU A 305 -7.13 11.10 -0.80
C GLU A 305 -8.08 12.08 -1.50
N THR A 306 -7.80 12.38 -2.76
CA THR A 306 -8.61 13.28 -3.59
C THR A 306 -8.98 12.55 -4.87
N ARG A 307 -10.25 12.19 -5.00
CA ARG A 307 -10.75 11.37 -6.11
C ARG A 307 -11.93 12.03 -6.79
N GLY A 308 -11.92 12.12 -8.11
CA GLY A 308 -13.10 12.55 -8.85
C GLY A 308 -12.98 12.36 -10.35
N ASN A 309 -14.02 12.71 -11.11
CA ASN A 309 -13.91 12.68 -12.57
C ASN A 309 -12.91 13.74 -13.06
N THR A 310 -12.99 14.94 -12.46
CA THR A 310 -12.09 16.07 -12.69
C THR A 310 -11.50 16.54 -11.37
N LEU A 311 -10.20 16.84 -11.36
CA LEU A 311 -9.51 17.40 -10.20
C LEU A 311 -8.96 18.79 -10.51
N ASP A 312 -9.25 19.74 -9.64
CA ASP A 312 -8.59 21.04 -9.56
C ASP A 312 -7.91 21.14 -8.20
N ILE A 313 -6.59 21.04 -8.21
CA ILE A 313 -5.76 21.07 -7.00
C ILE A 313 -5.03 22.40 -6.85
N ALA A 314 -5.35 23.39 -7.68
CA ALA A 314 -4.61 24.64 -7.70
C ALA A 314 -4.63 25.32 -6.33
N GLY A 315 -3.46 25.44 -5.70
CA GLY A 315 -3.31 26.11 -4.42
C GLY A 315 -3.60 25.25 -3.19
N ALA A 316 -3.77 23.93 -3.34
CA ALA A 316 -3.69 23.02 -2.21
C ALA A 316 -2.29 23.08 -1.54
N ASP A 317 -2.25 22.92 -0.22
CA ASP A 317 -1.04 22.77 0.57
C ASP A 317 -1.21 21.55 1.48
N ILE A 318 -0.71 20.40 1.03
CA ILE A 318 -0.92 19.12 1.70
C ILE A 318 0.26 18.79 2.60
N GLN A 319 -0.04 18.55 3.87
CA GLN A 319 0.92 18.08 4.87
C GLN A 319 0.45 16.74 5.41
N ALA A 320 1.02 15.67 4.87
CA ALA A 320 0.67 14.30 5.17
C ALA A 320 1.87 13.39 4.89
N ARG A 321 1.75 12.09 5.16
CA ARG A 321 2.72 11.11 4.65
C ARG A 321 2.50 10.88 3.16
N ALA A 322 1.24 10.75 2.76
CA ALA A 322 0.85 10.44 1.39
C ALA A 322 -0.35 11.29 0.93
N TRP A 323 -0.29 11.73 -0.33
CA TRP A 323 -1.41 12.34 -1.04
C TRP A 323 -1.72 11.54 -2.29
N LYS A 324 -2.90 10.93 -2.31
CA LYS A 324 -3.42 10.13 -3.44
C LYS A 324 -4.36 10.96 -4.29
N LEU A 325 -4.11 11.01 -5.59
CA LEU A 325 -4.86 11.78 -6.59
C LEU A 325 -5.44 10.82 -7.62
N GLY A 326 -6.77 10.67 -7.63
CA GLY A 326 -7.49 9.79 -8.57
C GLY A 326 -8.37 10.57 -9.54
N ALA A 327 -8.14 10.45 -10.84
CA ALA A 327 -8.94 11.10 -11.90
C ALA A 327 -9.20 10.18 -13.10
N GLN A 328 -10.11 10.52 -14.02
CA GLN A 328 -10.21 9.76 -15.28
C GLN A 328 -8.95 9.93 -16.15
N THR A 329 -8.48 11.17 -16.25
CA THR A 329 -7.23 11.60 -16.86
C THR A 329 -6.62 12.68 -15.99
N PHE A 330 -5.31 12.87 -16.03
CA PHE A 330 -4.67 13.95 -15.26
C PHE A 330 -3.62 14.70 -16.08
N THR A 331 -3.71 16.03 -16.10
CA THR A 331 -2.68 16.89 -16.68
C THR A 331 -1.95 17.63 -15.58
N VAL A 332 -0.66 17.38 -15.44
CA VAL A 332 0.23 18.19 -14.61
C VAL A 332 0.62 19.43 -15.41
N ASP A 333 -0.20 20.47 -15.36
CA ASP A 333 0.16 21.79 -15.87
C ASP A 333 1.09 22.53 -14.90
N GLN A 334 1.51 23.76 -15.21
CA GLN A 334 2.42 24.50 -14.33
C GLN A 334 1.82 24.75 -12.94
N THR A 335 0.52 25.04 -12.86
CA THR A 335 -0.16 25.34 -11.58
C THR A 335 -0.24 24.10 -10.69
N SER A 336 -0.58 22.96 -11.28
CA SER A 336 -0.63 21.68 -10.60
C SER A 336 0.78 21.24 -10.22
N GLY A 337 1.76 21.42 -11.13
CA GLY A 337 3.16 21.10 -10.88
C GLY A 337 3.77 21.87 -9.72
N ASP A 338 3.49 23.17 -9.60
CA ASP A 338 3.88 23.99 -8.44
C ASP A 338 3.26 23.48 -7.12
N THR A 339 2.02 22.97 -7.20
CA THR A 339 1.30 22.42 -6.04
C THR A 339 1.87 21.08 -5.60
N LEU A 340 2.16 20.18 -6.55
CA LEU A 340 2.81 18.91 -6.28
C LEU A 340 4.20 19.14 -5.69
N ALA A 341 5.00 20.02 -6.30
CA ALA A 341 6.34 20.38 -5.85
C ALA A 341 6.35 20.89 -4.40
N ARG A 342 5.39 21.75 -4.01
CA ARG A 342 5.26 22.25 -2.64
C ARG A 342 4.96 21.13 -1.65
N SER A 343 4.00 20.26 -1.97
CA SER A 343 3.61 19.14 -1.09
C SER A 343 4.76 18.14 -0.93
N LEU A 344 5.47 17.83 -2.02
CA LEU A 344 6.67 16.98 -2.02
C LEU A 344 7.81 17.60 -1.19
N ALA A 345 8.03 18.91 -1.29
CA ALA A 345 9.05 19.61 -0.49
C ALA A 345 8.70 19.62 1.01
N ASN A 346 7.42 19.56 1.37
CA ASN A 346 6.95 19.42 2.74
C ASN A 346 7.06 17.98 3.30
N GLY A 347 7.51 17.02 2.49
CA GLY A 347 7.65 15.61 2.88
C GLY A 347 6.47 14.72 2.53
N THR A 348 5.41 15.25 1.90
CA THR A 348 4.26 14.48 1.45
C THR A 348 4.57 13.75 0.15
N SER A 349 4.61 12.42 0.15
CA SER A 349 4.72 11.66 -1.11
C SER A 349 3.42 11.73 -1.88
N VAL A 350 3.49 11.83 -3.21
CA VAL A 350 2.32 12.04 -4.07
C VAL A 350 2.17 10.86 -5.02
N ASP A 351 0.98 10.26 -5.02
CA ASP A 351 0.60 9.19 -5.94
C ASP A 351 -0.56 9.66 -6.82
N VAL A 352 -0.27 9.90 -8.09
CA VAL A 352 -1.28 10.20 -9.13
C VAL A 352 -1.66 8.92 -9.82
N GLU A 353 -2.96 8.67 -9.95
CA GLU A 353 -3.50 7.54 -10.69
C GLU A 353 -4.64 7.99 -11.60
N SER A 354 -4.51 7.76 -12.92
CA SER A 354 -5.64 7.91 -13.83
C SER A 354 -6.38 6.58 -14.00
N ALA A 355 -7.70 6.62 -13.90
CA ALA A 355 -8.56 5.43 -13.91
C ALA A 355 -8.86 4.89 -15.31
N SER A 356 -8.78 5.73 -16.36
CA SER A 356 -9.15 5.31 -17.71
C SER A 356 -8.33 5.92 -18.85
N GLY A 357 -7.54 6.97 -18.62
CA GLY A 357 -6.76 7.61 -19.67
C GLY A 357 -5.33 7.90 -19.30
N ASP A 358 -4.72 8.89 -19.96
CA ASP A 358 -3.31 9.20 -19.81
C ASP A 358 -3.04 10.16 -18.64
N VAL A 359 -1.78 10.15 -18.20
CA VAL A 359 -1.18 11.22 -17.39
C VAL A 359 -0.22 12.01 -18.27
N THR A 360 -0.45 13.32 -18.41
CA THR A 360 0.41 14.21 -19.22
C THR A 360 1.04 15.29 -18.36
N VAL A 361 2.36 15.43 -18.44
CA VAL A 361 3.14 16.45 -17.74
C VAL A 361 3.53 17.55 -18.73
N THR A 362 3.00 18.74 -18.49
CA THR A 362 3.24 19.95 -19.30
C THR A 362 3.93 21.08 -18.52
N GLY A 363 3.82 21.08 -17.20
CA GLY A 363 4.52 21.98 -16.29
C GLY A 363 5.70 21.32 -15.58
N ASN A 364 6.52 22.14 -14.92
CA ASN A 364 7.65 21.63 -14.14
C ASN A 364 7.20 21.13 -12.76
N VAL A 365 7.86 20.07 -12.28
CA VAL A 365 7.73 19.57 -10.90
C VAL A 365 9.13 19.36 -10.33
N GLN A 366 9.56 20.26 -9.45
CA GLN A 366 10.91 20.23 -8.90
C GLN A 366 10.88 20.42 -7.39
N TRP A 367 11.51 19.52 -6.65
CA TRP A 367 11.52 19.58 -5.19
C TRP A 367 12.84 19.13 -4.58
N ASN A 368 13.09 19.58 -3.36
CA ASN A 368 14.17 19.10 -2.51
C ASN A 368 13.56 18.38 -1.31
N GLY A 369 13.89 17.11 -1.11
CA GLY A 369 13.34 16.29 -0.04
C GLY A 369 13.29 14.81 -0.40
N ASN A 370 12.85 14.00 0.57
CA ASN A 370 12.81 12.54 0.47
C ASN A 370 11.45 12.00 0.01
N ALA A 371 10.45 12.88 -0.16
CA ALA A 371 9.13 12.48 -0.66
C ALA A 371 9.23 12.01 -2.12
N SER A 372 8.47 10.98 -2.46
CA SER A 372 8.45 10.37 -3.78
C SER A 372 7.24 10.79 -4.59
N LEU A 373 7.36 10.75 -5.92
CA LEU A 373 6.30 11.04 -6.87
C LEU A 373 6.01 9.81 -7.74
N THR A 374 4.76 9.35 -7.72
CA THR A 374 4.25 8.35 -8.66
C THR A 374 3.29 9.01 -9.65
N LEU A 375 3.52 8.79 -10.94
CA LEU A 375 2.61 9.13 -12.02
C LEU A 375 2.14 7.82 -12.67
N GLY A 376 1.03 7.29 -12.19
CA GLY A 376 0.35 6.12 -12.72
C GLY A 376 -0.73 6.51 -13.71
N ALA A 377 -0.66 5.98 -14.92
CA ALA A 377 -1.68 6.12 -15.93
C ALA A 377 -2.33 4.78 -16.24
N ALA A 378 -3.63 4.78 -16.56
CA ALA A 378 -4.28 3.59 -17.10
C ALA A 378 -3.68 3.16 -18.45
N HIS A 379 -3.22 4.11 -19.28
CA HIS A 379 -2.66 3.82 -20.62
C HIS A 379 -1.26 4.43 -20.82
N GLY A 380 -1.09 5.74 -20.78
CA GLY A 380 0.17 6.37 -21.14
C GLY A 380 0.63 7.44 -20.16
N VAL A 381 1.94 7.49 -19.92
CA VAL A 381 2.57 8.61 -19.22
C VAL A 381 3.42 9.39 -20.21
N THR A 382 3.08 10.67 -20.43
CA THR A 382 3.80 11.54 -21.36
C THR A 382 4.34 12.77 -20.66
N ILE A 383 5.65 13.02 -20.80
CA ILE A 383 6.29 14.29 -20.40
C ILE A 383 6.57 15.07 -21.69
N VAL A 384 5.99 16.25 -21.84
CA VAL A 384 6.11 17.01 -23.09
C VAL A 384 7.44 17.77 -23.19
N PRO A 385 7.87 18.17 -24.40
CA PRO A 385 9.05 19.03 -24.56
C PRO A 385 8.97 20.31 -23.74
N GLY A 386 10.05 20.60 -23.00
CA GLY A 386 10.18 21.78 -22.13
C GLY A 386 9.72 21.56 -20.69
N ALA A 387 9.00 20.48 -20.37
CA ALA A 387 8.67 20.13 -19.00
C ALA A 387 9.86 19.44 -18.31
N THR A 388 10.05 19.74 -17.02
CA THR A 388 11.11 19.15 -16.18
C THR A 388 10.52 18.55 -14.90
N ILE A 389 10.82 17.27 -14.64
CA ILE A 389 10.64 16.65 -13.34
C ILE A 389 12.02 16.49 -12.70
N GLY A 390 12.23 16.97 -11.47
CA GLY A 390 13.54 16.87 -10.84
C GLY A 390 13.52 16.81 -9.32
N ASN A 391 14.47 16.08 -8.74
CA ASN A 391 14.65 15.96 -7.31
C ASN A 391 16.13 16.20 -6.92
N THR A 392 16.35 16.87 -5.79
CA THR A 392 17.70 17.05 -5.21
C THR A 392 17.86 16.46 -3.80
N GLY A 393 16.88 15.69 -3.34
CA GLY A 393 16.92 14.96 -2.07
C GLY A 393 17.07 13.45 -2.32
N ASN A 394 16.22 12.63 -1.69
CA ASN A 394 16.21 11.17 -1.88
C ASN A 394 14.86 10.64 -2.40
N GLY A 395 14.05 11.52 -2.99
CA GLY A 395 12.74 11.15 -3.53
C GLY A 395 12.85 10.27 -4.78
N ASN A 396 12.03 9.23 -4.85
CA ASN A 396 11.92 8.40 -6.04
C ASN A 396 10.91 8.99 -7.04
N LEU A 397 11.10 8.66 -8.32
CA LEU A 397 10.11 8.89 -9.37
C LEU A 397 9.68 7.56 -9.98
N THR A 398 8.38 7.34 -10.01
CA THR A 398 7.77 6.20 -10.69
C THR A 398 6.85 6.71 -11.78
N LEU A 399 7.12 6.36 -13.03
CA LEU A 399 6.23 6.57 -14.18
C LEU A 399 5.65 5.19 -14.53
N ARG A 400 4.34 5.00 -14.41
CA ARG A 400 3.71 3.70 -14.64
C ARG A 400 2.59 3.82 -15.66
N ALA A 401 2.69 3.12 -16.79
CA ALA A 401 1.74 3.23 -17.90
C ALA A 401 0.59 2.20 -17.85
N ASP A 402 0.49 1.39 -16.80
CA ASP A 402 -0.50 0.33 -16.65
C ASP A 402 -1.10 0.31 -15.24
N ALA A 403 -1.47 1.45 -14.64
CA ALA A 403 -1.80 1.52 -13.20
C ALA A 403 -2.81 0.45 -12.71
N GLY A 404 -3.70 -0.03 -13.59
CA GLY A 404 -4.61 -1.16 -13.31
C GLY A 404 -4.02 -2.59 -13.40
N GLY A 405 -2.73 -2.75 -13.70
CA GLY A 405 -2.05 -4.04 -13.91
C GLY A 405 -2.59 -4.80 -15.14
N ILE A 406 -2.96 -4.08 -16.20
CA ILE A 406 -3.52 -4.66 -17.42
C ILE A 406 -2.60 -4.24 -18.56
N ASP A 407 -2.07 -5.24 -19.29
CA ASP A 407 -1.40 -4.99 -20.56
C ASP A 407 -2.41 -4.45 -21.58
N ASN A 408 -2.31 -3.16 -21.88
CA ASN A 408 -3.17 -2.46 -22.83
C ASN A 408 -2.38 -1.62 -23.86
N GLY A 409 -1.08 -1.89 -24.03
CA GLY A 409 -0.23 -1.10 -24.92
C GLY A 409 0.41 0.11 -24.26
N GLY A 410 0.41 0.17 -22.93
CA GLY A 410 0.76 1.36 -22.19
C GLY A 410 2.21 1.78 -22.38
N SER A 411 2.42 3.07 -22.64
CA SER A 411 3.73 3.63 -23.03
C SER A 411 4.19 4.76 -22.12
N VAL A 412 5.51 4.84 -21.90
CA VAL A 412 6.14 5.96 -21.19
C VAL A 412 6.98 6.78 -22.17
N THR A 413 6.54 8.00 -22.45
CA THR A 413 7.21 8.90 -23.40
C THR A 413 7.74 10.14 -22.69
N ASN A 414 9.06 10.23 -22.51
CA ASN A 414 9.71 11.45 -22.07
C ASN A 414 10.20 12.26 -23.28
N GLY A 415 9.54 13.38 -23.56
CA GLY A 415 10.00 14.42 -24.49
C GLY A 415 10.68 15.61 -23.79
N GLY A 416 10.65 15.64 -22.45
CA GLY A 416 11.23 16.69 -21.62
C GLY A 416 12.51 16.25 -20.89
N THR A 417 12.65 16.70 -19.65
CA THR A 417 13.81 16.41 -18.79
C THR A 417 13.38 15.73 -17.50
N ILE A 418 14.04 14.62 -17.17
CA ILE A 418 14.05 14.01 -15.84
C ILE A 418 15.43 14.29 -15.24
N ASP A 419 15.49 15.06 -14.16
CA ASP A 419 16.74 15.48 -13.51
C ASP A 419 16.91 14.86 -12.11
N TRP A 420 17.66 13.76 -12.07
CA TRP A 420 18.10 13.07 -10.85
C TRP A 420 19.59 13.28 -10.58
N SER A 421 20.24 14.25 -11.25
CA SER A 421 21.69 14.47 -11.19
C SER A 421 22.23 14.80 -9.78
N LYS A 422 21.35 15.25 -8.89
CA LYS A 422 21.67 15.56 -7.48
C LYS A 422 20.85 14.75 -6.49
N SER A 423 20.02 13.82 -6.96
CA SER A 423 19.20 12.98 -6.10
C SER A 423 19.99 11.76 -5.62
N GLY A 424 19.69 11.28 -4.41
CA GLY A 424 20.01 9.93 -3.94
C GLY A 424 18.94 8.89 -4.25
N GLY A 425 17.74 9.33 -4.69
CA GLY A 425 16.64 8.46 -5.08
C GLY A 425 16.82 7.83 -6.47
N ILE A 426 15.81 7.07 -6.90
CA ILE A 426 15.80 6.35 -8.18
C ILE A 426 14.65 6.77 -9.09
N VAL A 427 14.77 6.45 -10.38
CA VAL A 427 13.74 6.63 -11.40
C VAL A 427 13.35 5.27 -11.98
N SER A 428 12.07 4.94 -11.93
CA SER A 428 11.49 3.75 -12.57
C SER A 428 10.47 4.16 -13.62
N ALA A 429 10.67 3.72 -14.86
CA ALA A 429 9.68 3.88 -15.94
C ALA A 429 9.12 2.51 -16.31
N LEU A 430 7.88 2.24 -15.95
CA LEU A 430 7.19 0.97 -16.18
C LEU A 430 6.22 1.12 -17.35
N TYR A 431 6.45 0.34 -18.41
CA TYR A 431 5.65 0.34 -19.64
C TYR A 431 5.32 -1.09 -20.07
N ASP A 432 4.21 -1.30 -20.76
CA ASP A 432 3.79 -2.63 -21.17
C ASP A 432 4.77 -3.27 -22.15
N MET A 433 4.84 -4.60 -22.19
CA MET A 433 5.74 -5.32 -23.11
C MET A 433 5.51 -5.00 -24.59
N ASN A 434 4.27 -4.70 -24.96
CA ASN A 434 3.87 -4.25 -26.31
C ASN A 434 3.79 -2.72 -26.44
N GLY A 435 4.12 -1.99 -25.37
CA GLY A 435 4.21 -0.53 -25.34
C GLY A 435 5.58 -0.02 -25.77
N THR A 436 5.78 1.29 -25.63
CA THR A 436 7.01 1.97 -26.02
C THR A 436 7.60 2.79 -24.87
N TYR A 437 8.93 2.87 -24.85
CA TYR A 437 9.67 3.75 -23.96
C TYR A 437 10.52 4.73 -24.78
N ALA A 438 10.34 6.03 -24.51
CA ALA A 438 11.22 7.08 -25.02
C ALA A 438 11.90 7.80 -23.85
N PRO A 439 13.23 7.78 -23.73
CA PRO A 439 13.93 8.24 -22.52
C PRO A 439 14.04 9.77 -22.39
N GLY A 440 13.90 10.52 -23.47
CA GLY A 440 14.07 11.98 -23.48
C GLY A 440 15.43 12.43 -22.96
N THR A 441 15.47 13.56 -22.25
CA THR A 441 16.66 13.95 -21.48
C THR A 441 16.56 13.35 -20.08
N LEU A 442 17.53 12.51 -19.72
CA LEU A 442 17.63 11.88 -18.42
C LEU A 442 19.00 12.19 -17.81
N LEU A 443 19.02 12.90 -16.68
CA LEU A 443 20.24 13.25 -15.96
C LEU A 443 20.32 12.43 -14.68
N THR A 444 21.43 11.71 -14.49
CA THR A 444 21.67 10.85 -13.32
C THR A 444 22.85 11.37 -12.51
N ASN A 445 22.86 11.05 -11.22
CA ASN A 445 23.90 11.42 -10.28
C ASN A 445 25.11 10.49 -10.46
N SER A 446 26.24 11.06 -10.90
CA SER A 446 27.47 10.29 -11.14
C SER A 446 28.09 9.68 -9.88
N GLY A 447 27.70 10.17 -8.69
CA GLY A 447 28.08 9.61 -7.40
C GLY A 447 27.03 8.69 -6.77
N TRP A 448 25.93 8.40 -7.47
CA TRP A 448 24.91 7.48 -6.97
C TRP A 448 25.47 6.06 -6.89
N THR A 449 25.14 5.37 -5.81
CA THR A 449 25.45 3.95 -5.62
C THR A 449 24.18 3.24 -5.19
N ALA A 450 24.00 2.00 -5.67
CA ALA A 450 22.88 1.17 -5.28
C ALA A 450 22.90 0.94 -3.76
N ALA A 451 21.74 1.04 -3.13
CA ALA A 451 21.62 0.69 -1.72
C ALA A 451 22.04 -0.78 -1.52
N PRO A 452 22.75 -1.13 -0.43
CA PRO A 452 23.16 -2.50 -0.17
C PRO A 452 22.00 -3.49 -0.27
N TYR A 453 22.24 -4.64 -0.90
CA TYR A 453 21.26 -5.71 -1.13
C TYR A 453 20.07 -5.37 -2.03
N SER A 454 19.98 -4.13 -2.56
CA SER A 454 18.81 -3.71 -3.36
C SER A 454 18.69 -4.40 -4.71
N GLY A 455 19.78 -4.95 -5.24
CA GLY A 455 19.84 -5.49 -6.60
C GLY A 455 19.57 -4.44 -7.69
N LEU A 456 19.67 -3.15 -7.38
CA LEU A 456 19.58 -2.09 -8.40
C LEU A 456 20.89 -2.00 -9.17
N VAL A 457 20.81 -2.00 -10.51
CA VAL A 457 21.99 -1.87 -11.38
C VAL A 457 22.27 -0.41 -11.74
N THR A 458 21.23 0.40 -11.95
CA THR A 458 21.33 1.82 -12.32
C THR A 458 20.35 2.67 -11.50
N GLN A 459 20.66 3.98 -11.37
CA GLN A 459 19.78 4.94 -10.69
C GLN A 459 18.43 5.10 -11.42
N ALA A 460 18.45 4.99 -12.75
CA ALA A 460 17.28 5.13 -13.58
C ALA A 460 17.13 3.88 -14.47
N THR A 461 15.98 3.24 -14.43
CA THR A 461 15.68 2.03 -15.20
C THR A 461 14.30 2.12 -15.82
N ALA A 462 14.19 1.72 -17.08
CA ALA A 462 12.92 1.46 -17.74
C ALA A 462 12.66 -0.04 -17.76
N TYR A 463 11.50 -0.46 -17.28
CA TYR A 463 11.07 -1.84 -17.13
C TYR A 463 9.90 -2.15 -18.06
N LYS A 464 10.02 -3.25 -18.80
CA LYS A 464 8.89 -3.87 -19.50
C LYS A 464 8.05 -4.63 -18.47
N LEU A 465 6.76 -4.34 -18.41
CA LEU A 465 5.84 -4.94 -17.45
C LEU A 465 5.42 -6.34 -17.88
N VAL A 466 5.58 -7.28 -16.96
CA VAL A 466 5.13 -8.66 -17.06
C VAL A 466 3.80 -8.74 -16.31
N ASN A 467 2.68 -8.70 -17.03
CA ASN A 467 1.35 -8.62 -16.41
C ASN A 467 0.59 -9.95 -16.46
N ASN A 468 1.04 -10.92 -17.26
CA ASN A 468 0.39 -12.21 -17.39
C ASN A 468 1.41 -13.30 -17.80
N LEU A 469 0.95 -14.55 -17.83
CA LEU A 469 1.78 -15.69 -18.20
C LEU A 469 2.34 -15.60 -19.63
N GLY A 470 1.59 -15.02 -20.56
CA GLY A 470 2.04 -14.82 -21.94
C GLY A 470 3.21 -13.83 -22.01
N ASP A 471 3.16 -12.76 -21.22
CA ASP A 471 4.27 -11.81 -21.09
C ASP A 471 5.49 -12.49 -20.46
N LEU A 472 5.27 -13.28 -19.40
CA LEU A 472 6.36 -14.02 -18.76
C LEU A 472 7.10 -14.92 -19.76
N GLN A 473 6.38 -15.57 -20.67
CA GLN A 473 6.98 -16.38 -21.75
C GLN A 473 7.76 -15.54 -22.76
N LYS A 474 7.36 -14.29 -23.02
CA LYS A 474 8.05 -13.38 -23.96
C LYS A 474 9.38 -12.86 -23.41
N VAL A 475 9.65 -12.97 -22.10
CA VAL A 475 10.96 -12.60 -21.52
C VAL A 475 12.10 -13.34 -22.24
N SER A 476 11.86 -14.60 -22.64
CA SER A 476 12.83 -15.41 -23.40
C SER A 476 13.18 -14.85 -24.79
N GLN A 477 12.46 -13.86 -25.29
CA GLN A 477 12.73 -13.22 -26.59
C GLN A 477 13.76 -12.09 -26.50
N ASP A 478 13.98 -11.53 -25.30
CA ASP A 478 15.00 -10.51 -25.04
C ASP A 478 15.60 -10.74 -23.64
N LEU A 479 16.57 -11.64 -23.58
CA LEU A 479 17.24 -12.09 -22.36
C LEU A 479 18.16 -11.02 -21.73
N THR A 480 18.35 -9.89 -22.40
CA THR A 480 19.12 -8.74 -21.91
C THR A 480 18.23 -7.62 -21.36
N GLY A 481 16.91 -7.75 -21.50
CA GLY A 481 15.94 -6.73 -21.15
C GLY A 481 15.79 -6.50 -19.64
N ASN A 482 15.20 -5.37 -19.29
CA ASN A 482 14.78 -5.05 -17.92
C ASN A 482 13.28 -5.29 -17.81
N TYR A 483 12.88 -6.13 -16.86
CA TYR A 483 11.51 -6.55 -16.64
C TYR A 483 11.06 -6.26 -15.22
N ALA A 484 9.80 -5.92 -15.07
CA ALA A 484 9.16 -5.81 -13.76
C ALA A 484 7.83 -6.58 -13.77
N LEU A 485 7.48 -7.28 -12.70
CA LEU A 485 6.10 -7.74 -12.54
C LEU A 485 5.20 -6.52 -12.32
N GLY A 486 4.13 -6.39 -13.10
CA GLY A 486 3.13 -5.33 -12.90
C GLY A 486 2.03 -5.72 -11.93
N LYS A 487 1.81 -7.02 -11.74
CA LYS A 487 0.88 -7.58 -10.76
C LYS A 487 1.23 -9.03 -10.45
N ASP A 488 0.47 -9.61 -9.53
CA ASP A 488 0.53 -11.04 -9.27
C ASP A 488 0.04 -11.85 -10.49
N ILE A 489 0.71 -12.97 -10.77
CA ILE A 489 0.45 -13.85 -11.91
C ILE A 489 0.02 -15.22 -11.40
N ASP A 490 -1.16 -15.68 -11.80
CA ASP A 490 -1.55 -17.09 -11.70
C ASP A 490 -0.98 -17.86 -12.92
N ALA A 491 -0.01 -18.74 -12.67
CA ALA A 491 0.64 -19.57 -13.68
C ALA A 491 0.09 -21.01 -13.70
N SER A 492 -1.06 -21.31 -13.10
CA SER A 492 -1.66 -22.65 -13.06
C SER A 492 -1.91 -23.28 -14.45
N ALA A 493 -2.03 -22.47 -15.51
CA ALA A 493 -2.11 -22.95 -16.88
C ALA A 493 -0.85 -23.70 -17.37
N THR A 494 0.26 -23.60 -16.63
CA THR A 494 1.51 -24.34 -16.87
C THR A 494 1.50 -25.76 -16.28
N ALA A 495 0.44 -26.18 -15.60
CA ALA A 495 0.29 -27.56 -15.13
C ALA A 495 0.35 -28.57 -16.30
N TYR A 496 0.57 -29.85 -15.97
CA TYR A 496 0.58 -30.94 -16.96
C TYR A 496 -0.69 -30.89 -17.83
N PRO A 497 -0.56 -31.02 -19.18
CA PRO A 497 0.65 -31.37 -19.93
C PRO A 497 1.45 -30.19 -20.49
N ASN A 498 1.16 -28.94 -20.11
CA ASN A 498 1.65 -27.75 -20.83
C ASN A 498 3.07 -27.35 -20.46
N TYR A 499 3.39 -27.27 -19.17
CA TYR A 499 4.68 -26.88 -18.61
C TYR A 499 5.23 -25.51 -19.06
N PHE A 500 5.87 -24.81 -18.12
CA PHE A 500 6.60 -23.59 -18.43
C PHE A 500 7.96 -23.92 -19.06
N THR A 501 8.29 -23.25 -20.17
CA THR A 501 9.62 -23.30 -20.77
C THR A 501 10.51 -22.30 -20.06
N ALA A 502 11.63 -22.77 -19.50
CA ALA A 502 12.56 -21.96 -18.74
C ALA A 502 13.09 -20.75 -19.53
N ILE A 503 13.29 -19.63 -18.83
CA ILE A 503 13.87 -18.41 -19.37
C ILE A 503 15.39 -18.52 -19.33
N GLY A 504 16.03 -18.38 -20.48
CA GLY A 504 17.48 -18.52 -20.62
C GLY A 504 17.95 -19.99 -20.53
N ALA A 505 19.10 -20.25 -21.14
CA ALA A 505 19.71 -21.57 -21.27
C ALA A 505 21.23 -21.45 -21.16
N THR A 506 21.95 -22.57 -21.07
CA THR A 506 23.43 -22.56 -20.93
C THR A 506 24.13 -21.74 -22.03
N ALA A 507 23.69 -21.88 -23.27
CA ALA A 507 24.27 -21.16 -24.41
C ALA A 507 23.79 -19.69 -24.52
N THR A 508 22.65 -19.37 -23.91
CA THR A 508 22.00 -18.05 -23.99
C THR A 508 21.37 -17.74 -22.63
N PRO A 509 22.17 -17.36 -21.63
CA PRO A 509 21.67 -17.11 -20.29
C PRO A 509 20.89 -15.80 -20.22
N PHE A 510 20.02 -15.66 -19.22
CA PHE A 510 19.39 -14.38 -18.89
C PHE A 510 20.41 -13.44 -18.24
N THR A 511 20.71 -12.31 -18.88
CA THR A 511 21.71 -11.32 -18.40
C THR A 511 21.10 -9.94 -18.12
N GLY A 512 19.78 -9.82 -18.23
CA GLY A 512 19.02 -8.61 -17.91
C GLY A 512 18.65 -8.48 -16.43
N GLN A 513 17.64 -7.64 -16.16
CA GLN A 513 17.08 -7.46 -14.81
C GLN A 513 15.63 -7.97 -14.77
N PHE A 514 15.25 -8.68 -13.71
CA PHE A 514 13.88 -9.09 -13.43
C PHE A 514 13.52 -8.70 -12.00
N ASP A 515 12.71 -7.66 -11.85
CA ASP A 515 12.25 -7.15 -10.56
C ASP A 515 10.80 -7.57 -10.31
N GLY A 516 10.52 -8.29 -9.22
CA GLY A 516 9.16 -8.62 -8.87
C GLY A 516 8.35 -7.43 -8.38
N PHE A 517 8.96 -6.30 -8.01
CA PHE A 517 8.25 -5.17 -7.39
C PHE A 517 7.38 -5.57 -6.19
N GLY A 518 7.70 -6.70 -5.52
CA GLY A 518 6.93 -7.28 -4.42
C GLY A 518 5.81 -8.24 -4.83
N HIS A 519 5.57 -8.44 -6.13
CA HIS A 519 4.52 -9.31 -6.65
C HIS A 519 4.86 -10.79 -6.61
N THR A 520 3.80 -11.60 -6.76
CA THR A 520 3.82 -13.06 -6.67
C THR A 520 3.55 -13.71 -8.02
N ILE A 521 4.31 -14.75 -8.35
CA ILE A 521 3.93 -15.73 -9.38
C ILE A 521 3.50 -17.01 -8.66
N ASP A 522 2.24 -17.41 -8.83
CA ASP A 522 1.64 -18.57 -8.17
C ASP A 522 1.53 -19.77 -9.14
N LYS A 523 1.79 -20.99 -8.64
CA LYS A 523 1.55 -22.27 -9.33
C LYS A 523 2.31 -22.47 -10.64
N LEU A 524 3.47 -21.83 -10.81
CA LEU A 524 4.32 -22.07 -11.98
C LEU A 524 4.86 -23.50 -11.93
N THR A 525 4.55 -24.28 -12.96
CA THR A 525 5.01 -25.66 -13.11
C THR A 525 5.98 -25.75 -14.27
N SER A 526 7.22 -26.18 -14.00
CA SER A 526 8.24 -26.46 -15.01
C SER A 526 8.62 -27.94 -15.00
N THR A 527 9.14 -28.44 -16.13
CA THR A 527 9.65 -29.81 -16.22
C THR A 527 11.00 -29.86 -16.91
N SER A 528 11.79 -30.89 -16.59
CA SER A 528 13.01 -31.18 -17.35
C SER A 528 12.70 -31.42 -18.82
N ASN A 529 13.46 -30.79 -19.71
CA ASN A 529 13.53 -31.12 -21.14
C ASN A 529 14.80 -31.97 -21.38
N LEU A 530 14.80 -32.89 -22.36
CA LEU A 530 15.99 -33.74 -22.62
C LEU A 530 17.13 -33.02 -23.36
N ASN A 531 17.02 -31.70 -23.60
CA ASN A 531 17.90 -30.94 -24.48
C ASN A 531 18.71 -29.84 -23.78
N ASP A 532 18.51 -29.65 -22.47
CA ASP A 532 19.23 -28.71 -21.61
C ASP A 532 19.50 -29.38 -20.26
N ASP A 533 20.37 -28.80 -19.45
CA ASP A 533 20.82 -29.34 -18.16
C ASP A 533 20.34 -28.49 -16.97
N TYR A 534 19.59 -27.40 -17.16
CA TYR A 534 19.19 -26.52 -16.06
C TYR A 534 17.73 -26.08 -16.16
N TYR A 535 16.99 -26.26 -15.05
CA TYR A 535 15.53 -26.08 -15.05
C TYR A 535 15.02 -25.31 -13.84
N GLY A 536 13.98 -24.52 -14.09
CA GLY A 536 13.26 -23.67 -13.18
C GLY A 536 12.46 -22.65 -13.98
N MET A 537 11.99 -21.57 -13.34
CA MET A 537 11.47 -20.42 -14.09
C MET A 537 12.56 -19.84 -15.01
N PHE A 538 13.78 -19.74 -14.52
CA PHE A 538 14.99 -19.49 -15.31
C PHE A 538 15.78 -20.80 -15.47
N GLY A 539 16.27 -21.06 -16.68
CA GLY A 539 17.23 -22.14 -16.90
C GLY A 539 18.58 -21.70 -16.33
N VAL A 540 19.15 -20.64 -16.90
CA VAL A 540 20.39 -20.02 -16.44
C VAL A 540 20.24 -18.50 -16.29
N ILE A 541 20.50 -17.99 -15.08
CA ILE A 541 20.75 -16.57 -14.83
C ILE A 541 22.25 -16.36 -15.01
N GLY A 542 22.64 -15.57 -16.00
CA GLY A 542 24.04 -15.30 -16.33
C GLY A 542 24.70 -14.30 -15.37
N ALA A 543 26.01 -14.10 -15.53
CA ALA A 543 26.85 -13.33 -14.59
C ALA A 543 26.42 -11.86 -14.35
N SER A 544 25.75 -11.24 -15.33
CA SER A 544 25.19 -9.88 -15.20
C SER A 544 23.70 -9.86 -14.86
N GLY A 545 23.06 -11.04 -14.84
CA GLY A 545 21.64 -11.19 -14.57
C GLY A 545 21.31 -10.86 -13.12
N VAL A 546 20.22 -10.12 -12.92
CA VAL A 546 19.69 -9.80 -11.59
C VAL A 546 18.23 -10.18 -11.49
N VAL A 547 17.88 -10.97 -10.49
CA VAL A 547 16.50 -11.33 -10.17
C VAL A 547 16.20 -10.93 -8.73
N ARG A 548 15.15 -10.13 -8.51
CA ARG A 548 14.90 -9.58 -7.17
C ARG A 548 13.45 -9.36 -6.79
N ASN A 549 13.20 -9.19 -5.48
CA ASN A 549 11.94 -8.71 -4.89
C ASN A 549 10.68 -9.43 -5.39
N MET A 550 10.70 -10.76 -5.42
CA MET A 550 9.57 -11.53 -5.93
C MET A 550 9.24 -12.75 -5.08
N ASN A 551 7.97 -13.14 -5.11
CA ASN A 551 7.51 -14.38 -4.54
C ASN A 551 7.18 -15.38 -5.66
N LEU A 552 7.63 -16.62 -5.53
CA LEU A 552 7.26 -17.73 -6.40
C LEU A 552 6.59 -18.80 -5.53
N THR A 553 5.26 -18.83 -5.53
CA THR A 553 4.47 -19.64 -4.60
C THR A 553 3.85 -20.86 -5.27
N ASN A 554 3.68 -21.94 -4.51
CA ASN A 554 3.06 -23.19 -4.95
C ASN A 554 3.66 -23.72 -6.28
N ALA A 555 4.94 -23.41 -6.53
CA ALA A 555 5.61 -23.75 -7.77
C ALA A 555 6.05 -25.22 -7.75
N SER A 556 6.19 -25.82 -8.92
CA SER A 556 6.65 -27.19 -9.04
C SER A 556 7.67 -27.32 -10.16
N THR A 557 8.84 -27.85 -9.82
CA THR A 557 9.83 -28.28 -10.83
C THR A 557 9.98 -29.79 -10.73
N SER A 558 9.74 -30.49 -11.83
CA SER A 558 9.86 -31.96 -11.86
C SER A 558 10.64 -32.49 -13.07
N GLY A 559 11.18 -33.71 -13.01
CA GLY A 559 11.89 -34.22 -14.19
C GLY A 559 12.67 -35.52 -14.06
N TYR A 560 13.25 -35.92 -15.19
CA TYR A 560 14.23 -37.01 -15.35
C TYR A 560 15.47 -36.43 -16.07
N SER A 561 16.36 -35.76 -15.35
CA SER A 561 17.56 -35.12 -15.93
C SER A 561 18.80 -35.28 -15.07
N SER A 562 19.99 -35.30 -15.67
CA SER A 562 21.26 -35.16 -14.94
C SER A 562 21.60 -33.70 -14.60
N GLY A 563 20.64 -32.80 -14.73
CA GLY A 563 20.81 -31.36 -14.63
C GLY A 563 20.73 -30.78 -13.22
N GLY A 564 20.77 -29.45 -13.12
CA GLY A 564 20.43 -28.68 -11.93
C GLY A 564 18.95 -28.25 -11.94
N LEU A 565 18.26 -28.44 -10.81
CA LEU A 565 16.83 -28.13 -10.68
C LEU A 565 16.59 -27.10 -9.57
N GLY A 566 15.89 -26.02 -9.90
CA GLY A 566 15.34 -25.08 -8.91
C GLY A 566 13.91 -24.68 -9.22
N LEU A 567 13.21 -24.07 -8.26
CA LEU A 567 11.94 -23.40 -8.57
C LEU A 567 12.22 -22.10 -9.35
N LEU A 568 13.14 -21.27 -8.84
CA LEU A 568 13.50 -20.03 -9.52
C LEU A 568 14.50 -20.28 -10.66
N ALA A 569 15.63 -20.95 -10.38
CA ALA A 569 16.71 -21.08 -11.36
C ALA A 569 17.31 -22.49 -11.40
N GLY A 570 17.61 -23.01 -12.59
CA GLY A 570 18.44 -24.20 -12.70
C GLY A 570 19.90 -23.93 -12.31
N GLN A 571 20.47 -22.86 -12.87
CA GLN A 571 21.77 -22.31 -12.49
C GLN A 571 21.71 -20.79 -12.28
N ASN A 572 22.34 -20.31 -11.22
CA ASN A 572 22.59 -18.89 -10.98
C ASN A 572 24.08 -18.56 -11.06
N ASP A 573 24.48 -17.77 -12.04
CA ASP A 573 25.80 -17.13 -12.14
C ASP A 573 25.76 -15.64 -11.75
N GLY A 574 24.55 -15.06 -11.61
CA GLY A 574 24.32 -13.65 -11.32
C GLY A 574 23.90 -13.38 -9.87
N LEU A 575 22.98 -12.44 -9.69
CA LEU A 575 22.44 -12.04 -8.38
C LEU A 575 20.97 -12.44 -8.24
N ILE A 576 20.66 -13.15 -7.15
CA ILE A 576 19.29 -13.37 -6.66
C ILE A 576 19.18 -12.69 -5.29
N THR A 577 18.26 -11.75 -5.12
CA THR A 577 18.06 -11.04 -3.84
C THR A 577 16.60 -10.80 -3.49
N TYR A 578 16.17 -10.97 -2.24
CA TYR A 578 14.77 -10.83 -1.82
C TYR A 578 13.80 -11.69 -2.64
N VAL A 579 14.17 -12.95 -2.86
CA VAL A 579 13.30 -13.94 -3.49
C VAL A 579 12.82 -14.94 -2.46
N ASN A 580 11.51 -15.17 -2.41
CA ASN A 580 10.91 -16.23 -1.61
C ASN A 580 10.24 -17.28 -2.50
N THR A 581 10.49 -18.56 -2.20
CA THR A 581 9.96 -19.69 -2.97
C THR A 581 9.16 -20.65 -2.10
N THR A 582 8.04 -21.16 -2.61
CA THR A 582 7.23 -22.21 -1.96
C THR A 582 6.76 -23.23 -3.01
N GLY A 583 6.50 -24.47 -2.58
CA GLY A 583 6.05 -25.56 -3.45
C GLY A 583 6.96 -26.78 -3.37
N ALA A 584 7.28 -27.41 -4.50
CA ALA A 584 8.06 -28.66 -4.50
C ALA A 584 9.04 -28.78 -5.67
N VAL A 585 10.23 -29.30 -5.38
CA VAL A 585 11.19 -29.76 -6.39
C VAL A 585 11.32 -31.27 -6.27
N SER A 586 10.90 -32.00 -7.30
CA SER A 586 10.91 -33.47 -7.30
C SER A 586 11.59 -34.05 -8.52
N GLN A 587 12.32 -35.16 -8.38
CA GLN A 587 13.02 -35.79 -9.50
C GLN A 587 12.96 -37.31 -9.39
N ASN A 588 12.92 -38.01 -10.52
CA ASN A 588 12.80 -39.47 -10.57
C ASN A 588 14.03 -40.16 -11.21
N GLY A 589 15.17 -39.47 -11.30
CA GLY A 589 16.39 -39.96 -11.98
C GLY A 589 17.64 -39.89 -11.11
N PHE A 590 18.73 -40.54 -11.56
CA PHE A 590 20.03 -40.58 -10.87
C PHE A 590 21.06 -39.65 -11.54
N GLY A 591 22.05 -39.15 -10.78
CA GLY A 591 23.24 -38.48 -11.33
C GLY A 591 23.06 -37.00 -11.72
N GLY A 592 22.15 -36.28 -11.05
CA GLY A 592 21.94 -34.84 -11.21
C GLY A 592 23.00 -33.95 -10.56
N ARG A 593 23.11 -32.69 -11.00
CA ARG A 593 24.01 -31.68 -10.43
C ARG A 593 23.56 -31.15 -9.08
N GLY A 594 22.25 -31.20 -8.81
CA GLY A 594 21.64 -30.82 -7.54
C GLY A 594 20.26 -30.18 -7.69
N ALA A 595 19.44 -30.31 -6.65
CA ALA A 595 18.12 -29.70 -6.53
C ALA A 595 18.09 -28.72 -5.35
N GLY A 596 17.44 -27.57 -5.54
CA GLY A 596 17.24 -26.60 -4.47
C GLY A 596 15.93 -25.82 -4.59
N GLY A 597 15.38 -25.35 -3.48
CA GLY A 597 14.13 -24.60 -3.47
C GLY A 597 14.21 -23.28 -4.24
N VAL A 598 15.38 -22.62 -4.24
CA VAL A 598 15.64 -21.43 -5.08
C VAL A 598 16.41 -21.82 -6.34
N ALA A 599 17.57 -22.46 -6.19
CA ALA A 599 18.44 -22.78 -7.32
C ALA A 599 19.00 -24.22 -7.29
N GLY A 600 19.15 -24.85 -8.45
CA GLY A 600 19.87 -26.12 -8.55
C GLY A 600 21.37 -25.95 -8.27
N VAL A 601 21.99 -25.01 -8.99
CA VAL A 601 23.41 -24.65 -8.86
C VAL A 601 23.55 -23.13 -8.63
N ASN A 602 24.37 -22.73 -7.67
CA ASN A 602 24.75 -21.33 -7.44
C ASN A 602 26.26 -21.14 -7.62
N ASN A 603 26.65 -20.44 -8.68
CA ASN A 603 28.00 -19.91 -8.89
C ASN A 603 28.08 -18.39 -8.60
N GLY A 604 26.94 -17.70 -8.60
CA GLY A 604 26.82 -16.28 -8.31
C GLY A 604 26.53 -15.99 -6.83
N THR A 605 25.65 -15.02 -6.58
CA THR A 605 25.23 -14.61 -5.24
C THR A 605 23.73 -14.84 -5.05
N ILE A 606 23.38 -15.51 -3.96
CA ILE A 606 22.03 -15.56 -3.42
C ILE A 606 22.05 -14.87 -2.06
N GLU A 607 21.29 -13.80 -1.92
CA GLU A 607 21.23 -13.04 -0.67
C GLU A 607 19.81 -12.69 -0.26
N ARG A 608 19.56 -12.54 1.04
CA ARG A 608 18.23 -12.15 1.58
C ARG A 608 17.07 -12.92 0.96
N SER A 609 17.25 -14.22 0.75
CA SER A 609 16.30 -15.06 0.02
C SER A 609 15.90 -16.28 0.84
N SER A 610 14.76 -16.87 0.50
CA SER A 610 14.20 -17.97 1.27
C SER A 610 13.51 -19.03 0.44
N SER A 611 13.45 -20.23 1.01
CA SER A 611 12.58 -21.29 0.52
C SER A 611 11.86 -22.04 1.62
N THR A 612 10.57 -22.26 1.41
CA THR A 612 9.74 -23.20 2.19
C THR A 612 9.41 -24.46 1.37
N ALA A 613 10.01 -24.60 0.18
CA ALA A 613 9.71 -25.68 -0.73
C ALA A 613 10.25 -27.02 -0.22
N ASP A 614 9.49 -28.09 -0.46
CA ASP A 614 9.97 -29.44 -0.23
C ASP A 614 10.87 -29.86 -1.40
N VAL A 615 12.08 -30.33 -1.11
CA VAL A 615 13.09 -30.64 -2.12
C VAL A 615 13.52 -32.10 -1.99
N GLY A 616 13.26 -32.91 -3.01
CA GLY A 616 13.72 -34.30 -2.97
C GLY A 616 13.48 -35.11 -4.23
N TYR A 617 14.49 -35.90 -4.61
CA TYR A 617 14.48 -37.38 -4.68
C TYR A 617 15.54 -37.86 -5.70
N GLN A 618 16.36 -38.84 -5.29
CA GLN A 618 17.50 -39.50 -5.97
C GLN A 618 18.77 -38.70 -6.37
N ILE A 619 18.84 -37.39 -6.10
CA ILE A 619 20.06 -36.55 -6.35
C ILE A 619 20.41 -35.69 -5.12
N PRO A 620 21.54 -34.94 -5.15
CA PRO A 620 21.83 -33.95 -4.12
C PRO A 620 20.69 -32.94 -3.95
N ALA A 621 20.17 -32.79 -2.74
CA ALA A 621 19.02 -31.93 -2.44
C ALA A 621 19.30 -31.02 -1.23
N GLY A 622 19.26 -29.71 -1.46
CA GLY A 622 19.34 -28.70 -0.40
C GLY A 622 18.05 -27.89 -0.31
N GLY A 623 17.65 -27.46 0.88
CA GLY A 623 16.42 -26.70 1.04
C GLY A 623 16.40 -25.38 0.24
N LEU A 624 17.56 -24.73 0.09
CA LEU A 624 17.72 -23.51 -0.71
C LEU A 624 18.44 -23.78 -2.04
N VAL A 625 19.57 -24.48 -1.99
CA VAL A 625 20.45 -24.71 -3.15
C VAL A 625 20.95 -26.15 -3.20
N GLY A 626 21.00 -26.78 -4.38
CA GLY A 626 21.65 -28.09 -4.54
C GLY A 626 23.17 -28.00 -4.34
N LEU A 627 23.85 -27.35 -5.28
CA LEU A 627 25.31 -27.13 -5.27
C LEU A 627 25.64 -25.64 -5.15
N ASN A 628 26.41 -25.25 -4.14
CA ASN A 628 26.89 -23.88 -3.95
C ASN A 628 28.41 -23.79 -4.19
N ASN A 629 28.81 -23.13 -5.28
CA ASN A 629 30.17 -22.70 -5.56
C ASN A 629 30.37 -21.19 -5.31
N GLY A 630 29.27 -20.43 -5.23
CA GLY A 630 29.26 -18.98 -5.03
C GLY A 630 29.02 -18.57 -3.58
N THR A 631 28.26 -17.49 -3.41
CA THR A 631 27.92 -16.93 -2.09
C THR A 631 26.43 -17.13 -1.78
N ILE A 632 26.15 -17.61 -0.57
CA ILE A 632 24.83 -17.57 0.06
C ILE A 632 24.95 -16.73 1.32
N ALA A 633 24.22 -15.61 1.39
CA ALA A 633 24.28 -14.66 2.49
C ALA A 633 22.88 -14.32 3.02
N GLN A 634 22.70 -14.24 4.34
CA GLN A 634 21.44 -13.76 4.92
C GLN A 634 20.22 -14.50 4.38
N SER A 635 20.30 -15.81 4.18
CA SER A 635 19.28 -16.60 3.50
C SER A 635 18.91 -17.84 4.31
N TYR A 636 17.72 -18.39 4.06
CA TYR A 636 17.25 -19.50 4.88
C TYR A 636 16.32 -20.48 4.17
N ALA A 637 16.25 -21.69 4.70
CA ALA A 637 15.30 -22.71 4.24
C ALA A 637 14.52 -23.32 5.42
N THR A 638 13.22 -23.51 5.21
CA THR A 638 12.29 -24.13 6.18
C THR A 638 11.58 -25.35 5.63
N GLY A 639 11.55 -25.53 4.31
CA GLY A 639 11.00 -26.69 3.65
C GLY A 639 11.81 -27.95 3.93
N THR A 640 11.18 -29.11 3.83
CA THR A 640 11.83 -30.38 4.15
C THR A 640 12.65 -30.91 2.99
N THR A 641 13.79 -31.53 3.27
CA THR A 641 14.61 -32.21 2.25
C THR A 641 14.52 -33.72 2.41
N PHE A 642 14.37 -34.44 1.29
CA PHE A 642 14.22 -35.90 1.31
C PHE A 642 15.10 -36.58 0.27
N ALA A 643 15.88 -37.57 0.72
CA ALA A 643 16.71 -38.43 -0.13
C ALA A 643 16.11 -39.83 -0.31
N GLY A 644 16.14 -40.33 -1.55
CA GLY A 644 16.01 -41.77 -1.84
C GLY A 644 17.33 -42.51 -1.55
N THR A 645 17.44 -43.80 -1.89
CA THR A 645 18.61 -44.66 -1.59
C THR A 645 19.96 -44.21 -2.17
N HIS A 646 19.97 -43.17 -3.01
CA HIS A 646 21.15 -42.60 -3.65
C HIS A 646 21.20 -41.05 -3.50
N GLY A 647 20.30 -40.48 -2.69
CA GLY A 647 20.20 -39.04 -2.51
C GLY A 647 21.06 -38.54 -1.35
N GLU A 648 21.45 -37.27 -1.42
CA GLU A 648 22.39 -36.63 -0.50
C GLU A 648 21.78 -35.31 -0.05
N THR A 649 21.43 -35.17 1.24
CA THR A 649 20.57 -34.06 1.70
C THR A 649 21.21 -33.17 2.75
N GLY A 650 21.02 -31.86 2.57
CA GLY A 650 21.35 -30.84 3.56
C GLY A 650 20.17 -29.91 3.79
N GLY A 651 20.04 -29.37 5.01
CA GLY A 651 18.92 -28.49 5.35
C GLY A 651 18.87 -27.19 4.52
N LEU A 652 20.03 -26.63 4.18
CA LEU A 652 20.16 -25.43 3.34
C LEU A 652 20.78 -25.77 1.97
N VAL A 653 21.91 -26.49 1.96
CA VAL A 653 22.68 -26.81 0.76
C VAL A 653 23.07 -28.28 0.73
N ALA A 654 23.02 -28.97 -0.41
CA ALA A 654 23.60 -30.33 -0.45
C ALA A 654 25.14 -30.25 -0.45
N PHE A 655 25.73 -29.67 -1.49
CA PHE A 655 27.19 -29.56 -1.63
C PHE A 655 27.64 -28.10 -1.59
N ASN A 656 28.55 -27.78 -0.67
CA ASN A 656 29.13 -26.45 -0.55
C ASN A 656 30.63 -26.47 -0.85
N THR A 657 31.07 -25.68 -1.82
CA THR A 657 32.48 -25.36 -2.09
C THR A 657 32.75 -23.85 -2.03
N GLY A 658 31.69 -23.03 -1.90
CA GLY A 658 31.75 -21.59 -1.74
C GLY A 658 31.49 -21.10 -0.31
N LEU A 659 30.92 -19.90 -0.19
CA LEU A 659 30.64 -19.24 1.09
C LEU A 659 29.16 -19.36 1.48
N ILE A 660 28.91 -19.83 2.70
CA ILE A 660 27.63 -19.70 3.39
C ILE A 660 27.86 -18.82 4.62
N THR A 661 27.18 -17.68 4.67
CA THR A 661 27.30 -16.75 5.80
C THR A 661 25.94 -16.26 6.26
N GLN A 662 25.77 -16.06 7.58
CA GLN A 662 24.56 -15.45 8.13
C GLN A 662 23.28 -16.16 7.69
N SER A 663 23.31 -17.49 7.61
CA SER A 663 22.24 -18.25 6.97
C SER A 663 21.81 -19.43 7.84
N TYR A 664 20.58 -19.93 7.65
CA TYR A 664 20.08 -20.98 8.52
C TYR A 664 19.08 -21.93 7.88
N ALA A 665 18.95 -23.11 8.47
CA ALA A 665 17.96 -24.11 8.09
C ALA A 665 17.12 -24.58 9.28
N THR A 666 15.81 -24.67 9.09
CA THR A 666 14.86 -25.20 10.09
C THR A 666 14.06 -26.40 9.59
N GLY A 667 14.05 -26.64 8.27
CA GLY A 667 13.40 -27.80 7.67
C GLY A 667 14.09 -29.11 8.06
N GLY A 668 13.30 -30.17 8.24
CA GLY A 668 13.82 -31.50 8.51
C GLY A 668 14.57 -32.08 7.32
N VAL A 669 15.63 -32.84 7.60
CA VAL A 669 16.47 -33.56 6.64
C VAL A 669 16.17 -35.05 6.79
N GLY A 670 15.33 -35.58 5.90
CA GLY A 670 14.86 -36.97 5.91
C GLY A 670 15.60 -37.88 4.92
N GLY A 671 15.80 -39.15 5.30
CA GLY A 671 16.39 -40.20 4.44
C GLY A 671 17.72 -40.77 4.93
N PHE A 672 18.51 -41.25 3.96
CA PHE A 672 19.83 -41.88 4.11
C PHE A 672 20.94 -40.81 4.19
N GLY A 673 21.68 -40.71 5.31
CA GLY A 673 22.64 -39.62 5.56
C GLY A 673 22.04 -38.20 5.63
N GLY A 674 22.74 -37.24 6.24
CA GLY A 674 22.27 -35.85 6.24
C GLY A 674 23.01 -34.91 7.19
N GLY A 675 23.10 -33.63 6.82
CA GLY A 675 23.59 -32.59 7.72
C GLY A 675 22.58 -31.45 7.89
N GLY A 676 22.50 -30.92 9.11
CA GLY A 676 21.48 -29.94 9.48
C GLY A 676 21.51 -28.65 8.64
N LEU A 677 22.69 -28.25 8.15
CA LEU A 677 22.84 -27.13 7.23
C LEU A 677 23.31 -27.59 5.85
N VAL A 678 24.34 -28.42 5.78
CA VAL A 678 24.91 -28.94 4.53
C VAL A 678 25.10 -30.45 4.53
N TYR A 679 25.00 -31.12 3.38
CA TYR A 679 25.44 -32.52 3.32
C TYR A 679 26.97 -32.59 3.32
N VAL A 680 27.62 -32.00 2.31
CA VAL A 680 29.08 -31.94 2.18
C VAL A 680 29.53 -30.49 2.18
N ASN A 681 30.42 -30.14 3.11
CA ASN A 681 31.25 -28.95 3.03
C ASN A 681 32.61 -29.33 2.44
N GLY A 682 32.80 -29.11 1.15
CA GLY A 682 34.01 -29.47 0.40
C GLY A 682 35.25 -28.68 0.84
N ALA A 683 36.42 -29.05 0.31
CA ALA A 683 37.72 -28.52 0.75
C ALA A 683 37.86 -26.99 0.73
N THR A 684 37.17 -26.30 -0.17
CA THR A 684 37.16 -24.82 -0.26
C THR A 684 35.95 -24.18 0.40
N GLY A 685 35.00 -24.98 0.88
CA GLY A 685 33.74 -24.51 1.46
C GLY A 685 33.94 -23.84 2.82
N VAL A 686 33.29 -22.69 2.99
CA VAL A 686 33.32 -21.91 4.24
C VAL A 686 31.90 -21.72 4.75
N ILE A 687 31.68 -22.03 6.03
CA ILE A 687 30.44 -21.78 6.76
C ILE A 687 30.75 -20.87 7.95
N ASN A 688 30.08 -19.72 7.99
CA ASN A 688 30.30 -18.68 9.00
C ASN A 688 28.98 -18.12 9.52
N GLU A 689 28.92 -17.80 10.82
CA GLU A 689 27.79 -17.11 11.45
C GLU A 689 26.42 -17.71 11.04
N SER A 690 26.30 -19.03 11.09
CA SER A 690 25.15 -19.76 10.51
C SER A 690 24.65 -20.83 11.47
N PHE A 691 23.43 -21.33 11.28
CA PHE A 691 22.90 -22.35 12.18
C PHE A 691 21.87 -23.31 11.59
N ALA A 692 21.67 -24.45 12.27
CA ALA A 692 20.65 -25.43 11.92
C ALA A 692 19.79 -25.84 13.13
N VAL A 693 18.49 -26.02 12.89
CA VAL A 693 17.51 -26.46 13.91
C VAL A 693 16.69 -27.65 13.43
N GLY A 694 16.59 -27.90 12.12
CA GLY A 694 15.80 -29.00 11.59
C GLY A 694 16.30 -30.38 12.05
N GLN A 695 15.38 -31.35 12.15
CA GLN A 695 15.74 -32.73 12.47
C GLN A 695 16.71 -33.30 11.43
N VAL A 696 17.73 -34.04 11.87
CA VAL A 696 18.70 -34.70 10.97
C VAL A 696 18.58 -36.22 11.10
N GLY A 697 18.11 -36.87 10.03
CA GLY A 697 18.03 -38.33 9.91
C GLY A 697 16.79 -38.98 10.56
N GLY A 698 16.81 -40.32 10.67
CA GLY A 698 15.72 -41.11 11.26
C GLY A 698 15.39 -42.45 10.59
N GLY A 699 16.12 -42.88 9.56
CA GLY A 699 15.82 -44.16 8.88
C GLY A 699 16.85 -44.73 7.90
N GLY A 700 18.11 -44.28 7.93
CA GLY A 700 19.15 -44.76 6.98
C GLY A 700 19.86 -46.06 7.39
N PRO A 701 20.73 -46.70 6.56
CA PRO A 701 21.33 -47.97 6.92
C PRO A 701 22.42 -47.68 7.97
N PRO A 702 22.86 -48.67 8.75
CA PRO A 702 23.96 -48.47 9.68
C PRO A 702 25.24 -48.06 8.93
N GLY A 703 25.77 -46.85 9.18
CA GLY A 703 27.06 -46.40 8.65
C GLY A 703 27.10 -45.01 8.01
N ASP A 704 25.95 -44.38 7.74
CA ASP A 704 25.93 -43.04 7.16
C ASP A 704 26.37 -41.96 8.16
N ALA A 705 27.08 -40.94 7.67
CA ALA A 705 27.51 -39.81 8.48
C ALA A 705 26.35 -38.82 8.69
N TYR A 706 26.21 -38.34 9.94
CA TYR A 706 25.25 -37.32 10.32
C TYR A 706 25.90 -36.27 11.20
N GLY A 707 25.64 -34.99 10.95
CA GLY A 707 26.14 -33.90 11.79
C GLY A 707 25.11 -32.79 11.98
N GLY A 708 25.25 -32.05 13.08
CA GLY A 708 24.37 -30.92 13.40
C GLY A 708 24.45 -29.82 12.36
N ILE A 709 25.59 -29.70 11.66
CA ILE A 709 25.81 -28.77 10.55
C ILE A 709 26.08 -29.53 9.26
N ALA A 710 27.09 -30.42 9.24
CA ALA A 710 27.55 -31.11 8.03
C ALA A 710 27.53 -32.63 8.18
N ALA A 711 27.11 -33.39 7.18
CA ALA A 711 27.37 -34.84 7.20
C ALA A 711 28.87 -35.11 7.02
N TYR A 712 29.48 -34.47 6.02
CA TYR A 712 30.91 -34.54 5.72
C TYR A 712 31.52 -33.15 5.65
N ASN A 713 32.60 -32.92 6.39
CA ASN A 713 33.34 -31.66 6.36
C ASN A 713 34.80 -31.87 5.93
N GLN A 714 35.19 -31.18 4.87
CA GLN A 714 36.56 -31.09 4.36
C GLN A 714 37.09 -29.65 4.36
N GLY A 715 36.19 -28.67 4.44
CA GLY A 715 36.50 -27.24 4.46
C GLY A 715 36.49 -26.64 5.86
N ALA A 716 36.06 -25.38 5.96
CA ALA A 716 36.04 -24.62 7.21
C ALA A 716 34.61 -24.36 7.72
N ILE A 717 34.32 -24.85 8.93
CA ILE A 717 33.13 -24.46 9.70
C ILE A 717 33.63 -23.65 10.89
N HIS A 718 33.28 -22.36 10.92
CA HIS A 718 33.82 -21.40 11.89
C HIS A 718 33.22 -21.56 13.30
N ASN A 719 33.91 -21.01 14.30
CA ASN A 719 33.53 -21.08 15.72
C ASN A 719 32.22 -20.36 16.08
N ASN A 720 31.67 -19.54 15.18
CA ASN A 720 30.41 -18.82 15.35
C ASN A 720 29.24 -19.52 14.63
N VAL A 721 29.38 -20.81 14.33
CA VAL A 721 28.35 -21.68 13.74
C VAL A 721 27.74 -22.56 14.84
N TYR A 722 26.41 -22.63 14.89
CA TYR A 722 25.67 -23.29 15.99
C TYR A 722 24.60 -24.25 15.48
N TRP A 723 24.21 -25.24 16.28
CA TRP A 723 23.06 -26.09 15.94
C TRP A 723 22.25 -26.45 17.19
N ASN A 724 20.97 -26.72 17.00
CA ASN A 724 20.11 -27.20 18.08
C ASN A 724 20.27 -28.71 18.25
N LYS A 725 20.99 -29.18 19.27
CA LYS A 725 21.20 -30.62 19.48
C LYS A 725 19.95 -31.37 19.91
N ASP A 726 18.94 -30.69 20.46
CA ASP A 726 17.69 -31.33 20.89
C ASP A 726 16.84 -31.69 19.67
N THR A 727 16.74 -30.77 18.70
CA THR A 727 15.89 -30.94 17.52
C THR A 727 16.64 -31.60 16.36
N THR A 728 17.91 -31.24 16.12
CA THR A 728 18.75 -31.94 15.13
C THR A 728 19.09 -33.36 15.57
N ILE A 729 18.93 -33.68 16.86
CA ILE A 729 19.33 -34.92 17.52
C ILE A 729 20.84 -35.25 17.39
N ARG A 730 21.70 -34.30 17.00
CA ARG A 730 23.15 -34.49 16.79
C ARG A 730 23.97 -33.73 17.82
N THR A 731 25.03 -34.36 18.35
CA THR A 731 25.90 -33.75 19.36
C THR A 731 27.18 -33.13 18.81
N SER A 732 27.51 -33.38 17.55
CA SER A 732 28.73 -32.87 16.89
C SER A 732 28.39 -32.12 15.62
N ALA A 733 29.22 -31.13 15.28
CA ALA A 733 29.01 -30.28 14.10
C ALA A 733 29.06 -31.07 12.80
N ALA A 734 30.00 -32.02 12.69
CA ALA A 734 30.20 -32.85 11.50
C ALA A 734 30.16 -34.35 11.85
N GLY A 735 29.53 -35.15 10.98
CA GLY A 735 29.51 -36.61 11.12
C GLY A 735 30.83 -37.29 10.76
N SER A 736 31.46 -36.81 9.68
CA SER A 736 32.83 -37.15 9.28
C SER A 736 33.60 -35.87 9.00
N ASN A 737 34.81 -35.73 9.55
CA ASN A 737 35.56 -34.48 9.48
C ASN A 737 37.02 -34.69 9.09
N SER A 738 37.47 -33.99 8.05
CA SER A 738 38.87 -33.76 7.69
C SER A 738 39.23 -32.26 7.57
N GLY A 739 38.29 -31.38 7.93
CA GLY A 739 38.45 -29.92 7.94
C GLY A 739 38.40 -29.32 9.34
N THR A 740 38.05 -28.03 9.46
CA THR A 740 37.86 -27.35 10.76
C THR A 740 36.38 -27.32 11.16
N VAL A 741 36.13 -27.51 12.45
CA VAL A 741 34.78 -27.49 13.05
C VAL A 741 34.77 -26.69 14.35
N PRO A 742 33.63 -26.07 14.71
CA PRO A 742 33.44 -25.50 16.04
C PRO A 742 33.47 -26.60 17.12
N PRO A 743 33.72 -26.24 18.39
CA PRO A 743 33.66 -27.18 19.50
C PRO A 743 32.22 -27.69 19.72
N ASP A 744 32.07 -28.90 20.28
CA ASP A 744 30.75 -29.53 20.55
C ASP A 744 29.84 -28.68 21.46
N ALA A 745 30.40 -27.74 22.22
CA ALA A 745 29.64 -26.78 23.03
C ALA A 745 28.75 -25.84 22.17
N ASN A 746 29.06 -25.67 20.89
CA ASN A 746 28.21 -24.95 19.93
C ASN A 746 26.92 -25.71 19.59
N GLY A 747 26.84 -27.00 19.94
CA GLY A 747 25.61 -27.78 19.99
C GLY A 747 24.77 -27.37 21.20
N MET A 748 23.86 -26.43 20.97
CA MET A 748 23.02 -25.81 21.99
C MET A 748 21.70 -26.57 22.14
N THR A 749 21.17 -26.59 23.36
CA THR A 749 19.76 -26.95 23.58
C THR A 749 18.83 -25.86 23.03
N THR A 750 17.55 -26.18 22.86
CA THR A 750 16.53 -25.21 22.43
C THR A 750 16.47 -24.01 23.39
N ALA A 751 16.56 -24.26 24.69
CA ALA A 751 16.59 -23.21 25.71
C ALA A 751 17.84 -22.31 25.60
N GLN A 752 19.00 -22.88 25.23
CA GLN A 752 20.22 -22.11 25.01
C GLN A 752 20.12 -21.26 23.73
N MET A 753 19.59 -21.79 22.63
CA MET A 753 19.38 -21.01 21.40
C MET A 753 18.35 -19.89 21.56
N SER A 754 17.43 -20.05 22.53
CA SER A 754 16.45 -19.02 22.87
C SER A 754 17.07 -17.81 23.61
N ASN A 755 18.37 -17.84 23.93
CA ASN A 755 19.06 -16.80 24.67
C ASN A 755 20.20 -16.18 23.85
N VAL A 756 20.05 -14.90 23.51
CA VAL A 756 20.99 -14.09 22.73
C VAL A 756 22.42 -14.12 23.28
N SER A 757 22.61 -14.16 24.61
CA SER A 757 23.94 -14.12 25.22
C SER A 757 24.83 -15.32 24.87
N ASN A 758 24.25 -16.38 24.30
CA ASN A 758 24.98 -17.58 23.90
C ASN A 758 25.60 -17.47 22.50
N TYR A 759 25.22 -16.47 21.71
CA TYR A 759 25.76 -16.26 20.36
C TYR A 759 26.97 -15.32 20.42
N LEU A 760 28.17 -15.89 20.50
CA LEU A 760 29.41 -15.12 20.47
C LEU A 760 29.61 -14.47 19.09
N ASP A 761 29.98 -13.19 19.11
CA ASP A 761 30.30 -12.37 17.93
C ASP A 761 29.15 -12.18 16.92
N TRP A 762 27.93 -12.59 17.25
CA TRP A 762 26.74 -12.26 16.45
C TRP A 762 26.23 -10.88 16.86
N ASN A 763 25.94 -10.04 15.87
CA ASN A 763 25.41 -8.71 16.13
C ASN A 763 23.92 -8.78 16.50
N ILE A 764 23.63 -8.93 17.80
CA ILE A 764 22.27 -8.97 18.41
C ILE A 764 22.28 -8.18 19.74
N PRO A 765 21.43 -7.14 19.99
CA PRO A 765 20.63 -6.30 19.08
C PRO A 765 21.27 -4.92 18.74
N ALA A 766 20.57 -4.14 17.90
CA ALA A 766 20.82 -2.79 17.35
C ALA A 766 21.59 -2.70 16.02
N GLY A 767 20.85 -2.78 14.90
CA GLY A 767 21.34 -2.55 13.53
C GLY A 767 22.10 -3.72 12.89
N GLY A 768 22.13 -4.87 13.58
CA GLY A 768 22.80 -6.09 13.13
C GLY A 768 22.01 -6.92 12.13
N VAL A 769 22.59 -8.07 11.76
CA VAL A 769 22.02 -9.01 10.78
C VAL A 769 20.90 -9.87 11.38
N TRP A 770 20.98 -10.10 12.68
CA TRP A 770 20.11 -11.00 13.41
C TRP A 770 19.19 -10.24 14.36
N ALA A 771 18.02 -10.83 14.61
CA ALA A 771 17.02 -10.35 15.53
C ALA A 771 16.48 -11.51 16.37
N MET A 772 15.96 -11.20 17.56
CA MET A 772 15.36 -12.17 18.47
C MET A 772 13.99 -11.67 18.96
N PRO A 773 12.90 -11.93 18.22
CA PRO A 773 11.54 -11.59 18.65
C PRO A 773 11.21 -12.17 20.02
N ALA A 774 10.28 -11.53 20.73
CA ALA A 774 9.76 -12.07 21.98
C ALA A 774 9.16 -13.47 21.77
N GLY A 775 9.65 -14.46 22.53
CA GLY A 775 9.20 -15.86 22.44
C GLY A 775 9.86 -16.69 21.33
N ALA A 776 10.82 -16.14 20.57
CA ALA A 776 11.55 -16.90 19.57
C ALA A 776 12.43 -17.99 20.20
N THR A 777 12.53 -19.15 19.55
CA THR A 777 13.36 -20.29 20.00
C THR A 777 14.78 -20.26 19.44
N HIS A 778 15.04 -19.38 18.48
CA HIS A 778 16.33 -19.12 17.85
C HIS A 778 16.31 -17.73 17.18
N PRO A 779 17.47 -17.14 16.83
CA PRO A 779 17.55 -15.91 16.05
C PRO A 779 16.86 -16.03 14.68
N VAL A 780 16.40 -14.90 14.17
CA VAL A 780 15.84 -14.73 12.82
C VAL A 780 16.57 -13.59 12.11
N LEU A 781 16.54 -13.54 10.79
CA LEU A 781 17.24 -12.46 10.07
C LEU A 781 16.46 -11.15 10.20
N GLN A 782 17.16 -10.05 10.45
CA GLN A 782 16.55 -8.74 10.70
C GLN A 782 15.67 -8.28 9.52
N TRP A 783 16.07 -8.59 8.28
CA TRP A 783 15.31 -8.24 7.09
C TRP A 783 13.97 -8.99 6.98
N GLN A 784 13.83 -10.16 7.62
CA GLN A 784 12.57 -10.92 7.64
C GLN A 784 11.49 -10.20 8.44
N GLN A 785 11.89 -9.44 9.46
CA GLN A 785 10.96 -8.67 10.28
C GLN A 785 10.43 -7.41 9.57
N ALA A 786 11.13 -6.97 8.53
CA ALA A 786 10.79 -5.77 7.76
C ALA A 786 9.86 -6.07 6.57
N GLN A 787 9.53 -7.34 6.33
CA GLN A 787 8.55 -7.76 5.32
C GLN A 787 7.14 -7.61 5.95
N PRO A 788 6.23 -6.82 5.35
CA PRO A 788 4.88 -6.58 5.86
C PRO A 788 3.98 -7.82 5.82
#